data_AF-A0AAN7JBN5-F1
#
_entry.id   AF-A0AAN7JBN5-F1
#
_cell.length_a   1.000
_cell.length_b   1.000
_cell.length_c   1.000
_cell.angle_alpha   90.00
_cell.angle_beta   90.00
_cell.angle_gamma   90.00
#
_symmetry.space_group_name_H-M   'P 1'
#
loop_
_entity.id
_entity.type
_entity.pdbx_description
1 polymer ?
#
loop_
_entity_poly.entity_id
_entity_poly.type
_entity_poly.pdbx_seq_one_letter_code
_entity_poly.pdbx_strand_id
1 'polypeptide(L)'
;MIVRTPPPKRPRSETMHPESPSAAGSDRRMVIYEDSPLAAPLHESPQQHSDHLLCTYQCRQMVKSEFLDALSSAEKQVCDYQSRFETMNENFSKVEAERKKFLDQFLYAEQELAAAKGREQALQEQLLKEVNDFQERFRKQIQSQSDLEVKLHNEMNLRMKAESSVASAEEKASVLERKLNHISESIERDKKRLHNEIEQLKRESKLSISRISADLERMECRAKNAEKESDLLKEQLDNLKKQLTECLHQKNEVEQKLSSFTFQEDSSTDSNILVKHLQEELRNYEAEVREARKLRSSHDNIELLKEKLLEEKGRRERAEAELPKLQEFQMSMMKLEDELSSWKLMISEIPGVSCSEDIPVKFAALQKEVIDSTMKVGDANARLKQLEVALDAALSEKQNAETEAALVKEKAAVSKSEVKRIELMLSMVTEERDKLRNLLNEFKRMKNDEAGDEVASGTLVQELESSLAKKEFCIKEMESSLHVQKEVNTRQYEEIKLLNEKLNSEARKIKSLEREGDRLRSEIALLESKLGHGDYSAANTKVLRMVNTLAVDNDAKQTIEALRTELQKTKEKLQAVEELKSQSGPCCYKFSLRGDAGTLVDSYISGKITQLKEQIATLEKREERYKTVFADRISVFRRACCELFGFKIVMDEHQRSNGIPVTRFTLQSIYAQSDDEKLEFEYESGNTTILANDYTSQPEISRQVEIFIRKMNSIPAFTANLTVESFNRRTLS
;
A
#
# COMPACT_ATOMS: atom_id res chain seq x y z
N MET A 1 -38.78 24.41 46.16
CA MET A 1 -39.33 24.31 47.52
C MET A 1 -38.20 23.96 48.49
N ILE A 2 -37.93 24.88 49.43
CA ILE A 2 -37.20 24.73 50.72
C ILE A 2 -35.78 24.12 50.61
N VAL A 3 -34.69 24.87 50.42
CA VAL A 3 -33.98 25.81 51.32
C VAL A 3 -33.60 25.21 52.68
N ARG A 4 -32.30 24.94 52.86
CA ARG A 4 -31.50 25.43 54.01
C ARG A 4 -30.01 25.57 53.63
N THR A 5 -29.57 26.81 53.45
CA THR A 5 -28.19 27.28 53.61
C THR A 5 -27.86 27.40 55.11
N PRO A 6 -26.61 27.17 55.54
CA PRO A 6 -25.67 28.29 55.82
C PRO A 6 -24.16 27.90 55.64
N PRO A 7 -23.14 28.71 56.03
CA PRO A 7 -22.77 30.06 55.60
C PRO A 7 -21.27 30.16 55.12
N PRO A 8 -20.78 31.34 54.64
CA PRO A 8 -19.44 31.50 54.05
C PRO A 8 -18.46 32.32 54.91
N LYS A 9 -17.16 31.97 54.91
CA LYS A 9 -16.03 32.88 55.25
C LYS A 9 -14.72 32.50 54.51
N ARG A 10 -14.41 33.28 53.47
CA ARG A 10 -13.19 34.08 53.13
C ARG A 10 -11.75 33.52 53.36
N PRO A 11 -10.75 34.10 52.65
CA PRO A 11 -9.70 33.37 51.92
C PRO A 11 -8.37 33.28 52.68
N ARG A 12 -7.48 32.39 52.22
CA ARG A 12 -6.11 32.24 52.72
C ARG A 12 -5.14 32.29 51.54
N SER A 13 -4.31 33.32 51.50
CA SER A 13 -3.07 33.37 50.72
C SER A 13 -1.94 33.89 51.61
N GLU A 14 -0.79 33.20 51.51
CA GLU A 14 0.59 33.61 51.85
C GLU A 14 0.90 33.80 53.36
N THR A 15 2.04 33.38 53.94
CA THR A 15 3.41 33.18 53.41
C THR A 15 4.23 32.28 54.37
N MET A 16 5.36 31.77 53.86
CA MET A 16 6.64 31.45 54.55
C MET A 16 6.95 29.99 54.97
N HIS A 17 8.13 29.58 54.47
CA HIS A 17 8.92 28.36 54.58
C HIS A 17 9.15 27.81 55.99
N PRO A 18 9.63 26.55 56.07
CA PRO A 18 10.71 26.19 56.98
C PRO A 18 12.00 25.92 56.21
N GLU A 19 13.04 26.67 56.58
CA GLU A 19 14.43 26.37 56.31
C GLU A 19 14.89 25.17 57.18
N SER A 20 15.85 24.40 56.65
CA SER A 20 16.91 23.72 57.40
C SER A 20 17.60 24.71 58.38
N PRO A 21 18.35 24.33 59.44
CA PRO A 21 19.49 23.41 59.32
C PRO A 21 19.94 22.63 60.60
N SER A 22 20.87 21.71 60.35
CA SER A 22 22.11 21.37 61.08
C SER A 22 22.21 21.40 62.61
N ALA A 23 22.60 20.23 63.12
CA ALA A 23 23.60 19.93 64.16
C ALA A 23 24.15 21.06 65.06
N ALA A 24 24.02 20.86 66.37
CA ALA A 24 25.10 20.77 67.37
C ALA A 24 24.56 21.11 68.77
N GLY A 25 25.16 20.54 69.81
CA GLY A 25 25.15 21.14 71.15
C GLY A 25 24.41 20.34 72.21
N SER A 26 25.17 19.51 72.90
CA SER A 26 24.96 19.09 74.28
C SER A 26 24.57 20.28 75.17
N ASP A 27 23.50 20.16 75.95
CA ASP A 27 23.58 20.61 77.34
C ASP A 27 22.65 19.83 78.27
N ARG A 28 23.27 19.21 79.29
CA ARG A 28 22.66 18.48 80.38
C ARG A 28 22.01 19.49 81.33
N ARG A 29 20.72 19.34 81.62
CA ARG A 29 20.12 19.90 82.83
C ARG A 29 19.84 18.79 83.83
N MET A 30 20.72 18.69 84.82
CA MET A 30 20.55 17.87 86.01
C MET A 30 19.33 18.37 86.81
N VAL A 31 18.44 17.45 87.19
CA VAL A 31 17.50 17.65 88.30
C VAL A 31 18.01 16.80 89.45
N ILE A 32 18.43 17.51 90.50
CA ILE A 32 18.98 16.98 91.75
C ILE A 32 17.80 16.44 92.58
N TYR A 33 17.88 15.18 93.02
CA TYR A 33 17.13 14.69 94.17
C TYR A 33 18.12 14.58 95.32
N GLU A 34 17.79 15.24 96.43
CA GLU A 34 18.66 15.38 97.61
C GLU A 34 18.83 14.06 98.36
N ASP A 35 20.08 13.82 98.79
CA ASP A 35 20.46 12.81 99.76
C ASP A 35 19.99 13.16 101.18
N SER A 36 19.58 12.14 101.92
CA SER A 36 19.76 12.01 103.37
C SER A 36 19.96 10.50 103.62
N PRO A 37 20.76 10.05 104.61
CA PRO A 37 21.27 10.77 105.78
C PRO A 37 22.78 10.55 106.03
N LEU A 38 23.43 11.41 106.81
CA LEU A 38 24.63 11.01 107.55
C LEU A 38 24.78 11.82 108.85
N ALA A 39 24.65 11.07 109.94
CA ALA A 39 25.38 11.17 111.20
C ALA A 39 25.75 12.59 111.69
N ALA A 40 24.96 13.08 112.65
CA ALA A 40 25.44 14.04 113.63
C ALA A 40 26.37 13.34 114.65
N PRO A 41 27.51 13.93 115.00
CA PRO A 41 28.43 13.40 115.99
C PRO A 41 27.94 13.73 117.42
N LEU A 42 27.87 12.71 118.27
CA LEU A 42 27.72 12.89 119.72
C LEU A 42 29.11 12.85 120.36
N HIS A 43 29.65 14.02 120.64
CA HIS A 43 30.65 14.22 121.69
C HIS A 43 29.91 14.58 122.98
N GLU A 44 30.15 13.75 123.99
CA GLU A 44 30.35 14.06 125.42
C GLU A 44 29.57 15.20 126.06
N SER A 45 28.78 14.86 127.08
CA SER A 45 28.99 15.25 128.49
C SER A 45 27.81 14.75 129.35
N PRO A 46 27.87 14.75 130.70
CA PRO A 46 28.96 14.47 131.62
C PRO A 46 28.63 13.26 132.53
N GLN A 47 29.58 12.90 133.39
CA GLN A 47 29.45 12.03 134.56
C GLN A 47 28.03 11.92 135.13
N GLN A 48 27.46 10.71 135.16
CA GLN A 48 26.53 10.32 136.22
C GLN A 48 26.80 8.88 136.67
N HIS A 49 27.07 8.82 137.97
CA HIS A 49 27.43 7.70 138.81
C HIS A 49 26.60 6.43 138.55
N SER A 50 27.34 5.32 138.41
CA SER A 50 26.93 3.96 138.75
C SER A 50 25.89 3.94 139.86
N ASP A 51 24.72 3.37 139.59
CA ASP A 51 23.91 2.88 140.68
C ASP A 51 24.73 1.81 141.42
N HIS A 52 24.94 1.98 142.72
CA HIS A 52 25.22 0.84 143.60
C HIS A 52 23.91 0.07 143.81
N LEU A 53 23.34 -0.42 142.72
CA LEU A 53 22.40 -1.51 142.73
C LEU A 53 23.22 -2.72 142.33
N LEU A 54 23.53 -3.54 143.32
CA LEU A 54 24.17 -4.84 143.16
C LEU A 54 23.35 -5.67 142.16
N CYS A 55 23.73 -5.55 140.89
CA CYS A 55 23.28 -6.39 139.81
C CYS A 55 23.83 -7.79 140.10
N THR A 56 22.97 -8.65 140.64
CA THR A 56 23.30 -10.05 140.94
C THR A 56 23.81 -10.72 139.66
N TYR A 57 24.63 -11.77 139.80
CA TYR A 57 25.14 -12.54 138.66
C TYR A 57 24.04 -12.92 137.66
N GLN A 58 22.82 -13.14 138.17
CA GLN A 58 21.63 -13.42 137.39
C GLN A 58 21.18 -12.22 136.51
N CYS A 59 21.17 -10.99 137.03
CA CYS A 59 20.86 -9.80 136.23
C CYS A 59 21.92 -9.54 135.14
N ARG A 60 23.21 -9.81 135.40
CA ARG A 60 24.29 -9.65 134.39
C ARG A 60 24.20 -10.69 133.28
N GLN A 61 23.82 -11.93 133.61
CA GLN A 61 23.57 -12.98 132.62
C GLN A 61 22.28 -12.72 131.84
N MET A 62 21.24 -12.20 132.48
CA MET A 62 19.97 -11.82 131.82
C MET A 62 20.17 -10.68 130.82
N VAL A 63 20.89 -9.61 131.18
CA VAL A 63 21.21 -8.51 130.24
C VAL A 63 22.11 -9.00 129.11
N LYS A 64 23.03 -9.94 129.37
CA LYS A 64 23.89 -10.53 128.33
C LYS A 64 23.10 -11.45 127.40
N SER A 65 22.18 -12.26 127.90
CA SER A 65 21.29 -13.07 127.07
C SER A 65 20.33 -12.19 126.28
N GLU A 66 19.72 -11.18 126.90
CA GLU A 66 18.86 -10.20 126.24
C GLU A 66 19.62 -9.44 125.13
N PHE A 67 20.89 -9.08 125.37
CA PHE A 67 21.74 -8.44 124.36
C PHE A 67 22.10 -9.40 123.21
N LEU A 68 22.45 -10.65 123.50
CA LEU A 68 22.75 -11.65 122.47
C LEU A 68 21.51 -12.05 121.66
N ASP A 69 20.35 -12.12 122.30
CA ASP A 69 19.06 -12.36 121.65
C ASP A 69 18.64 -11.15 120.80
N ALA A 70 18.87 -9.93 121.28
CA ALA A 70 18.66 -8.71 120.51
C ALA A 70 19.62 -8.62 119.31
N LEU A 71 20.89 -9.00 119.47
CA LEU A 71 21.87 -9.05 118.39
C LEU A 71 21.50 -10.13 117.37
N SER A 72 21.12 -11.33 117.80
CA SER A 72 20.66 -12.40 116.91
C SER A 72 19.38 -12.02 116.16
N SER A 73 18.47 -11.31 116.83
CA SER A 73 17.26 -10.75 116.20
C SER A 73 17.61 -9.67 115.17
N ALA A 74 18.57 -8.78 115.47
CA ALA A 74 19.05 -7.75 114.56
C ALA A 74 19.79 -8.35 113.34
N GLU A 75 20.63 -9.36 113.53
CA GLU A 75 21.30 -10.09 112.45
C GLU A 75 20.29 -10.79 111.54
N LYS A 76 19.26 -11.43 112.11
CA LYS A 76 18.15 -12.00 111.33
C LYS A 76 17.42 -10.92 110.54
N GLN A 77 17.13 -9.77 111.14
CA GLN A 77 16.51 -8.64 110.43
C GLN A 77 17.40 -8.12 109.29
N VAL A 78 18.72 -8.03 109.49
CA VAL A 78 19.66 -7.64 108.44
C VAL A 78 19.68 -8.66 107.30
N CYS A 79 19.71 -9.96 107.60
CA CYS A 79 19.60 -11.01 106.58
C CYS A 79 18.26 -10.96 105.84
N ASP A 80 17.15 -10.72 106.54
CA ASP A 80 15.83 -10.56 105.94
C ASP A 80 15.75 -9.31 105.03
N TYR A 81 16.33 -8.19 105.46
CA TYR A 81 16.41 -6.97 104.65
C TYR A 81 17.31 -7.16 103.42
N GLN A 82 18.44 -7.85 103.58
CA GLN A 82 19.34 -8.17 102.47
C GLN A 82 18.63 -9.07 101.44
N SER A 83 17.95 -10.13 101.88
CA SER A 83 17.17 -11.00 100.98
C SER A 83 16.04 -10.24 100.27
N ARG A 84 15.34 -9.34 100.99
CA ARG A 84 14.33 -8.46 100.40
C ARG A 84 14.92 -7.50 99.36
N PHE A 85 16.10 -6.95 99.64
CA PHE A 85 16.81 -6.06 98.72
C PHE A 85 17.26 -6.80 97.46
N GLU A 86 17.83 -7.99 97.59
CA GLU A 86 18.23 -8.85 96.47
C GLU A 86 17.01 -9.20 95.60
N THR A 87 15.90 -9.61 96.21
CA THR A 87 14.63 -9.88 95.51
C THR A 87 14.11 -8.65 94.78
N MET A 88 14.19 -7.46 95.41
CA MET A 88 13.76 -6.20 94.81
C MET A 88 14.66 -5.79 93.63
N ASN A 89 15.97 -6.01 93.74
CA ASN A 89 16.94 -5.73 92.69
C ASN A 89 16.77 -6.66 91.47
N GLU A 90 16.49 -7.95 91.71
CA GLU A 90 16.13 -8.87 90.64
C GLU A 90 14.84 -8.47 89.92
N ASN A 91 13.82 -8.05 90.68
CA ASN A 91 12.56 -7.55 90.11
C ASN A 91 12.78 -6.25 89.31
N PHE A 92 13.61 -5.33 89.80
CA PHE A 92 13.98 -4.13 89.06
C PHE A 92 14.68 -4.47 87.73
N SER A 93 15.62 -5.40 87.76
CA SER A 93 16.34 -5.86 86.56
C SER A 93 15.39 -6.48 85.53
N LYS A 94 14.39 -7.26 85.97
CA LYS A 94 13.35 -7.82 85.10
C LYS A 94 12.50 -6.72 84.47
N VAL A 95 12.04 -5.76 85.27
CA VAL A 95 11.24 -4.62 84.76
C VAL A 95 12.04 -3.76 83.78
N GLU A 96 13.33 -3.56 84.03
CA GLU A 96 14.20 -2.82 83.11
C GLU A 96 14.40 -3.55 81.77
N ALA A 97 14.57 -4.88 81.81
CA ALA A 97 14.63 -5.70 80.61
C ALA A 97 13.31 -5.67 79.82
N GLU A 98 12.17 -5.74 80.51
CA GLU A 98 10.84 -5.60 79.89
C GLU A 98 10.64 -4.21 79.28
N ARG A 99 11.02 -3.15 80.00
CA ARG A 99 10.99 -1.77 79.49
C ARG A 99 11.81 -1.63 78.22
N LYS A 100 13.01 -2.21 78.17
CA LYS A 100 13.87 -2.20 76.97
C LYS A 100 13.20 -2.94 75.81
N LYS A 101 12.62 -4.12 76.07
CA LYS A 101 11.87 -4.88 75.07
C LYS A 101 10.68 -4.10 74.50
N PHE A 102 9.91 -3.41 75.34
CA PHE A 102 8.81 -2.56 74.88
C PHE A 102 9.31 -1.35 74.07
N LEU A 103 10.44 -0.76 74.45
CA LEU A 103 11.05 0.34 73.70
C LEU A 103 11.52 -0.11 72.31
N ASP A 104 12.16 -1.27 72.21
CA ASP A 104 12.57 -1.86 70.93
C ASP A 104 11.35 -2.19 70.04
N GLN A 105 10.27 -2.74 70.64
CA GLN A 105 9.02 -2.99 69.93
C GLN A 105 8.35 -1.69 69.45
N PHE A 106 8.38 -0.64 70.26
CA PHE A 106 7.85 0.67 69.89
C PHE A 106 8.62 1.28 68.71
N LEU A 107 9.95 1.26 68.75
CA LEU A 107 10.80 1.77 67.67
C LEU A 107 10.58 1.00 66.36
N TYR A 108 10.44 -0.33 66.45
CA TYR A 108 10.12 -1.16 65.29
C TYR A 108 8.76 -0.80 64.68
N ALA A 109 7.73 -0.65 65.50
CA ALA A 109 6.40 -0.24 65.05
C ALA A 109 6.40 1.17 64.44
N GLU A 110 7.18 2.10 65.00
CA GLU A 110 7.35 3.45 64.45
C GLU A 110 8.03 3.42 63.07
N GLN A 111 9.04 2.58 62.89
CA GLN A 111 9.70 2.38 61.60
C GLN A 111 8.75 1.76 60.56
N GLU A 112 7.98 0.74 60.93
CA GLU A 112 6.97 0.14 60.06
C GLU A 112 5.89 1.15 59.65
N LEU A 113 5.45 1.99 60.60
CA LEU A 113 4.48 3.06 60.33
C LEU A 113 5.05 4.10 59.37
N ALA A 114 6.31 4.51 59.55
CA ALA A 114 6.99 5.43 58.63
C ALA A 114 7.12 4.84 57.22
N ALA A 115 7.48 3.55 57.12
CA ALA A 115 7.55 2.85 55.85
C ALA A 115 6.17 2.71 55.19
N ALA A 116 5.12 2.45 55.97
CA ALA A 116 3.74 2.40 55.47
C ALA A 116 3.28 3.76 54.93
N LYS A 117 3.55 4.85 55.66
CA LYS A 117 3.26 6.22 55.21
C LYS A 117 4.01 6.57 53.93
N GLY A 118 5.28 6.16 53.82
CA GLY A 118 6.07 6.35 52.60
C GLY A 118 5.48 5.62 51.39
N ARG A 119 5.04 4.36 51.57
CA ARG A 119 4.34 3.60 50.51
C ARG A 119 3.01 4.23 50.13
N GLU A 120 2.25 4.71 51.11
CA GLU A 120 0.98 5.39 50.88
C GLU A 120 1.19 6.68 50.07
N GLN A 121 2.17 7.51 50.45
CA GLN A 121 2.49 8.73 49.73
C GLN A 121 2.93 8.46 48.29
N ALA A 122 3.79 7.46 48.07
CA ALA A 122 4.21 7.06 46.73
C ALA A 122 3.02 6.61 45.86
N LEU A 123 2.08 5.86 46.47
CA LEU A 123 0.85 5.44 45.79
C LEU A 123 -0.07 6.63 45.46
N GLN A 124 -0.21 7.59 46.39
CA GLN A 124 -0.99 8.81 46.16
C GLN A 124 -0.38 9.66 45.03
N GLU A 125 0.94 9.83 45.00
CA GLU A 125 1.64 10.55 43.93
C GLU A 125 1.49 9.85 42.57
N GLN A 126 1.58 8.52 42.54
CA GLN A 126 1.36 7.74 41.32
C GLN A 126 -0.08 7.91 40.79
N LEU A 127 -1.07 7.77 41.67
CA LEU A 127 -2.49 7.94 41.30
C LEU A 127 -2.77 9.35 40.77
N LEU A 128 -2.20 10.38 41.42
CA LEU A 128 -2.35 11.76 40.97
C LEU A 128 -1.72 11.97 39.58
N LYS A 129 -0.56 11.38 39.32
CA LYS A 129 0.10 11.44 38.01
C LYS A 129 -0.75 10.74 36.94
N GLU A 130 -1.27 9.55 37.22
CA GLU A 130 -2.14 8.83 36.29
C GLU A 130 -3.42 9.63 35.96
N VAL A 131 -4.07 10.21 36.97
CA VAL A 131 -5.26 11.07 36.77
C VAL A 131 -4.92 12.28 35.90
N ASN A 132 -3.79 12.94 36.13
CA ASN A 132 -3.35 14.07 35.32
C ASN A 132 -3.07 13.66 33.86
N ASP A 133 -2.38 12.54 33.66
CA ASP A 133 -2.09 12.00 32.32
C ASP A 133 -3.39 11.66 31.58
N PHE A 134 -4.37 11.06 32.27
CA PHE A 134 -5.69 10.79 31.69
C PHE A 134 -6.43 12.09 31.34
N GLN A 135 -6.47 13.06 32.25
CA GLN A 135 -7.11 14.36 31.99
C GLN A 135 -6.48 15.09 30.80
N GLU A 136 -5.15 15.07 30.66
CA GLU A 136 -4.47 15.69 29.53
C GLU A 136 -4.79 14.98 28.21
N ARG A 137 -4.82 13.64 28.20
CA ARG A 137 -5.24 12.86 27.02
C ARG A 137 -6.68 13.16 26.62
N PHE A 138 -7.61 13.21 27.59
CA PHE A 138 -9.00 13.56 27.32
C PHE A 138 -9.12 14.99 26.77
N ARG A 139 -8.37 15.95 27.32
CA ARG A 139 -8.36 17.33 26.82
C ARG A 139 -7.86 17.41 25.37
N LYS A 140 -6.77 16.70 25.05
CA LYS A 140 -6.25 16.59 23.67
C LYS A 140 -7.28 15.96 22.73
N GLN A 141 -7.98 14.92 23.19
CA GLN A 141 -9.02 14.27 22.39
C GLN A 141 -10.19 15.21 22.11
N ILE A 142 -10.69 15.94 23.10
CA ILE A 142 -11.77 16.93 22.93
C ILE A 142 -11.34 18.03 21.96
N GLN A 143 -10.11 18.54 22.08
CA GLN A 143 -9.59 19.55 21.17
C GLN A 143 -9.52 19.03 19.73
N SER A 144 -9.04 17.79 19.53
CA SER A 144 -9.01 17.17 18.21
C SER A 144 -10.41 16.96 17.61
N GLN A 145 -11.42 16.65 18.44
CA GLN A 145 -12.80 16.51 17.98
C GLN A 145 -13.38 17.87 17.55
N SER A 146 -13.15 18.93 18.32
CA SER A 146 -13.58 20.28 17.97
C SER A 146 -12.93 20.77 16.67
N ASP A 147 -11.64 20.51 16.47
CA ASP A 147 -10.93 20.85 15.22
C ASP A 147 -11.51 20.09 14.01
N LEU A 148 -11.90 18.82 14.19
CA LEU A 148 -12.54 18.02 13.16
C LEU A 148 -13.96 18.52 12.83
N GLU A 149 -14.73 18.95 13.82
CA GLU A 149 -16.07 19.55 13.61
C GLU A 149 -15.97 20.85 12.80
N VAL A 150 -14.99 21.71 13.09
CA VAL A 150 -14.76 22.93 12.31
C VAL A 150 -14.37 22.60 10.86
N LYS A 151 -13.50 21.61 10.65
CA LYS A 151 -13.14 21.16 9.29
C LYS A 151 -14.35 20.60 8.54
N LEU A 152 -15.20 19.82 9.21
CA LEU A 152 -16.42 19.28 8.61
C LEU A 152 -17.37 20.40 8.17
N HIS A 153 -17.56 21.42 9.02
CA HIS A 153 -18.41 22.55 8.67
C HIS A 153 -17.86 23.35 7.48
N ASN A 154 -16.53 23.52 7.40
CA ASN A 154 -15.88 24.18 6.26
C ASN A 154 -16.05 23.40 4.96
N GLU A 155 -15.85 22.07 4.98
CA GLU A 155 -16.09 21.20 3.82
C GLU A 155 -17.55 21.25 3.36
N MET A 156 -18.50 21.23 4.29
CA MET A 156 -19.93 21.36 3.96
C MET A 156 -20.25 22.70 3.26
N ASN A 157 -19.66 23.79 3.72
CA ASN A 157 -19.81 25.10 3.09
C ASN A 157 -19.17 25.16 1.69
N LEU A 158 -18.02 24.51 1.48
CA LEU A 158 -17.39 24.40 0.17
C LEU A 158 -18.23 23.55 -0.79
N ARG A 159 -18.77 22.43 -0.31
CA ARG A 159 -19.68 21.57 -1.08
C ARG A 159 -20.92 22.32 -1.54
N MET A 160 -21.59 23.06 -0.66
CA MET A 160 -22.76 23.87 -1.03
C MET A 160 -22.43 24.94 -2.09
N LYS A 161 -21.23 25.55 -2.03
CA LYS A 161 -20.78 26.50 -3.06
C LYS A 161 -20.50 25.81 -4.39
N ALA A 162 -19.89 24.63 -4.37
CA ALA A 162 -19.65 23.83 -5.56
C ALA A 162 -20.97 23.37 -6.21
N GLU A 163 -21.92 22.88 -5.41
CA GLU A 163 -23.24 22.45 -5.87
C GLU A 163 -24.03 23.60 -6.52
N SER A 164 -24.02 24.81 -5.92
CA SER A 164 -24.67 25.97 -6.54
C SER A 164 -23.99 26.42 -7.85
N SER A 165 -22.66 26.27 -7.95
CA SER A 165 -21.94 26.52 -9.20
C SER A 165 -22.27 25.47 -10.28
N VAL A 166 -22.40 24.20 -9.90
CA VAL A 166 -22.78 23.12 -10.83
C VAL A 166 -24.20 23.35 -11.34
N ALA A 167 -25.16 23.65 -10.47
CA ALA A 167 -26.54 23.96 -10.87
C ALA A 167 -26.61 25.14 -11.85
N SER A 168 -25.81 26.21 -11.63
CA SER A 168 -25.72 27.34 -12.56
C SER A 168 -25.12 26.96 -13.91
N ALA A 169 -24.13 26.06 -13.92
CA ALA A 169 -23.50 25.57 -15.15
C ALA A 169 -24.45 24.66 -15.95
N GLU A 170 -25.18 23.77 -15.28
CA GLU A 170 -26.22 22.92 -15.88
C GLU A 170 -27.35 23.75 -16.50
N GLU A 171 -27.81 24.80 -15.82
CA GLU A 171 -28.81 25.70 -16.39
C GLU A 171 -28.31 26.37 -17.67
N LYS A 172 -27.07 26.88 -17.66
CA LYS A 172 -26.45 27.47 -18.87
C LYS A 172 -26.29 26.47 -20.00
N ALA A 173 -25.87 25.24 -19.69
CA ALA A 173 -25.75 24.16 -20.67
C ALA A 173 -27.12 23.85 -21.30
N SER A 174 -28.17 23.73 -20.49
CA SER A 174 -29.53 23.49 -20.98
C SER A 174 -30.04 24.61 -21.89
N VAL A 175 -29.66 25.86 -21.62
CA VAL A 175 -30.01 27.02 -22.47
C VAL A 175 -29.27 26.95 -23.80
N LEU A 176 -27.98 26.60 -23.80
CA LEU A 176 -27.20 26.46 -25.03
C LEU A 176 -27.67 25.29 -25.89
N GLU A 177 -28.03 24.17 -25.27
CA GLU A 177 -28.58 23.00 -25.96
C GLU A 177 -29.92 23.34 -26.64
N ARG A 178 -30.82 24.06 -25.96
CA ARG A 178 -32.06 24.55 -26.57
C ARG A 178 -31.79 25.47 -27.77
N LYS A 179 -30.80 26.37 -27.67
CA LYS A 179 -30.40 27.25 -28.78
C LYS A 179 -29.83 26.46 -29.96
N LEU A 180 -29.00 25.46 -29.70
CA LEU A 180 -28.42 24.60 -30.72
C LEU A 180 -29.51 23.82 -31.46
N ASN A 181 -30.47 23.22 -30.72
CA ASN A 181 -31.60 22.52 -31.30
C ASN A 181 -32.44 23.44 -32.20
N HIS A 182 -32.71 24.67 -31.75
CA HIS A 182 -33.44 25.65 -32.55
C HIS A 182 -32.72 26.03 -33.86
N ILE A 183 -31.40 26.25 -33.79
CA ILE A 183 -30.58 26.53 -34.97
C ILE A 183 -30.56 25.33 -35.92
N SER A 184 -30.39 24.12 -35.39
CA SER A 184 -30.41 22.88 -36.16
C SER A 184 -31.74 22.70 -36.90
N GLU A 185 -32.87 22.92 -36.23
CA GLU A 185 -34.20 22.90 -36.85
C GLU A 185 -34.36 23.95 -37.94
N SER A 186 -33.77 25.14 -37.77
CA SER A 186 -33.77 26.19 -38.79
C SER A 186 -32.96 25.81 -40.03
N ILE A 187 -31.75 25.28 -39.82
CA ILE A 187 -30.88 24.82 -40.91
C ILE A 187 -31.56 23.70 -41.69
N GLU A 188 -32.22 22.76 -41.01
CA GLU A 188 -32.91 21.65 -41.68
C GLU A 188 -34.12 22.15 -42.50
N ARG A 189 -34.84 23.17 -42.02
CA ARG A 189 -35.90 23.84 -42.79
C ARG A 189 -35.35 24.53 -44.04
N ASP A 190 -34.23 25.24 -43.92
CA ASP A 190 -33.63 25.96 -45.05
C ASP A 190 -33.01 25.01 -46.08
N LYS A 191 -32.39 23.91 -45.62
CA LYS A 191 -31.92 22.83 -46.49
C LYS A 191 -33.05 22.25 -47.33
N LYS A 192 -34.21 21.97 -46.72
CA LYS A 192 -35.41 21.49 -47.44
C LYS A 192 -35.91 22.53 -48.44
N ARG A 193 -35.92 23.82 -48.07
CA ARG A 193 -36.31 24.91 -48.97
C ARG A 193 -35.40 24.98 -50.21
N LEU A 194 -34.08 25.01 -50.00
CA LEU A 194 -33.08 25.08 -51.08
C LEU A 194 -33.14 23.84 -51.98
N HIS A 195 -33.36 22.66 -51.40
CA HIS A 195 -33.53 21.44 -52.18
C HIS A 195 -34.73 21.54 -53.14
N ASN A 196 -35.87 22.03 -52.65
CA ASN A 196 -37.07 22.24 -53.47
C ASN A 196 -36.83 23.27 -54.58
N GLU A 197 -36.09 24.35 -54.31
CA GLU A 197 -35.70 25.36 -55.30
C GLU A 197 -34.80 24.76 -56.40
N ILE A 198 -33.80 23.95 -56.01
CA ILE A 198 -32.93 23.26 -56.97
C ILE A 198 -33.75 22.32 -57.86
N GLU A 199 -34.68 21.56 -57.29
CA GLU A 199 -35.56 20.69 -58.08
C GLU A 199 -36.44 21.48 -59.05
N GLN A 200 -36.98 22.62 -58.61
CA GLN A 200 -37.79 23.48 -59.46
C GLN A 200 -36.96 24.04 -60.61
N LEU A 201 -35.79 24.61 -60.34
CA LEU A 201 -34.89 25.15 -61.36
C LEU A 201 -34.44 24.05 -62.35
N LYS A 202 -34.22 22.82 -61.87
CA LYS A 202 -33.90 21.68 -62.74
C LYS A 202 -35.07 21.34 -63.68
N ARG A 203 -36.31 21.37 -63.18
CA ARG A 203 -37.52 21.17 -64.01
C ARG A 203 -37.68 22.27 -65.04
N GLU A 204 -37.53 23.54 -64.64
CA GLU A 204 -37.61 24.70 -65.53
C GLU A 204 -36.52 24.69 -66.61
N SER A 205 -35.27 24.39 -66.22
CA SER A 205 -34.15 24.21 -67.15
C SER A 205 -34.44 23.11 -68.17
N LYS A 206 -34.93 21.95 -67.73
CA LYS A 206 -35.30 20.85 -68.64
C LYS A 206 -36.39 21.26 -69.63
N LEU A 207 -37.42 21.98 -69.18
CA LEU A 207 -38.47 22.49 -70.07
C LEU A 207 -37.92 23.51 -71.08
N SER A 208 -37.02 24.40 -70.65
CA SER A 208 -36.35 25.37 -71.52
C SER A 208 -35.50 24.68 -72.59
N ILE A 209 -34.70 23.67 -72.20
CA ILE A 209 -33.89 22.87 -73.13
C ILE A 209 -34.79 22.17 -74.16
N SER A 210 -35.88 21.53 -73.74
CA SER A 210 -36.83 20.90 -74.67
C SER A 210 -37.44 21.91 -75.64
N ARG A 211 -37.73 23.13 -75.18
CA ARG A 211 -38.30 24.20 -76.03
C ARG A 211 -37.30 24.65 -77.08
N ILE A 212 -36.06 24.94 -76.67
CA ILE A 212 -34.96 25.33 -77.57
C ILE A 212 -34.69 24.22 -78.58
N SER A 213 -34.65 22.95 -78.16
CA SER A 213 -34.47 21.80 -79.06
C SER A 213 -35.55 21.74 -80.13
N ALA A 214 -36.82 21.89 -79.75
CA ALA A 214 -37.94 21.88 -80.69
C ALA A 214 -37.93 23.10 -81.65
N ASP A 215 -37.50 24.27 -81.19
CA ASP A 215 -37.28 25.44 -82.05
C ASP A 215 -36.14 25.18 -83.06
N LEU A 216 -35.04 24.56 -82.60
CA LEU A 216 -33.88 24.24 -83.42
C LEU A 216 -34.23 23.21 -84.51
N GLU A 217 -34.95 22.14 -84.17
CA GLU A 217 -35.48 21.17 -85.15
C GLU A 217 -36.39 21.83 -86.19
N ARG A 218 -37.27 22.76 -85.77
CA ARG A 218 -38.12 23.52 -86.70
C ARG A 218 -37.30 24.39 -87.64
N MET A 219 -36.27 25.07 -87.13
CA MET A 219 -35.38 25.90 -87.93
C MET A 219 -34.55 25.05 -88.90
N GLU A 220 -34.08 23.88 -88.47
CA GLU A 220 -33.34 22.94 -89.32
C GLU A 220 -34.21 22.42 -90.48
N CYS A 221 -35.47 22.05 -90.22
CA CYS A 221 -36.42 21.67 -91.26
C CYS A 221 -36.69 22.81 -92.26
N ARG A 222 -36.81 24.05 -91.77
CA ARG A 222 -36.97 25.23 -92.65
C ARG A 222 -35.73 25.45 -93.51
N ALA A 223 -34.53 25.35 -92.93
CA ALA A 223 -33.28 25.50 -93.65
C ALA A 223 -33.15 24.44 -94.76
N LYS A 224 -33.44 23.17 -94.44
CA LYS A 224 -33.45 22.07 -95.42
C LYS A 224 -34.45 22.29 -96.56
N ASN A 225 -35.63 22.85 -96.27
CA ASN A 225 -36.60 23.18 -97.32
C ASN A 225 -36.13 24.33 -98.20
N ALA A 226 -35.59 25.41 -97.61
CA ALA A 226 -35.04 26.54 -98.34
C ALA A 226 -33.84 26.15 -99.21
N GLU A 227 -33.00 25.22 -98.74
CA GLU A 227 -31.90 24.63 -99.51
C GLU A 227 -32.42 23.89 -100.75
N LYS A 228 -33.44 23.02 -100.58
CA LYS A 228 -34.09 22.32 -101.71
C LYS A 228 -34.73 23.28 -102.71
N GLU A 229 -35.40 24.33 -102.25
CA GLU A 229 -35.97 25.37 -103.12
C GLU A 229 -34.87 26.12 -103.87
N SER A 230 -33.76 26.46 -103.20
CA SER A 230 -32.61 27.10 -103.82
C SER A 230 -31.99 26.23 -104.92
N ASP A 231 -31.84 24.93 -104.66
CA ASP A 231 -31.29 23.99 -105.64
C ASP A 231 -32.21 23.83 -106.86
N LEU A 232 -33.53 23.79 -106.66
CA LEU A 232 -34.50 23.79 -107.76
C LEU A 232 -34.42 25.08 -108.59
N LEU A 233 -34.32 26.24 -107.93
CA LEU A 233 -34.19 27.53 -108.63
C LEU A 233 -32.87 27.62 -109.41
N LYS A 234 -31.76 27.10 -108.87
CA LYS A 234 -30.50 26.99 -109.61
C LYS A 234 -30.66 26.13 -110.85
N GLU A 235 -31.31 24.98 -110.74
CA GLU A 235 -31.58 24.10 -111.88
C GLU A 235 -32.42 24.79 -112.96
N GLN A 236 -33.47 25.52 -112.57
CA GLN A 236 -34.29 26.33 -113.48
C GLN A 236 -33.47 27.42 -114.17
N LEU A 237 -32.62 28.13 -113.41
CA LEU A 237 -31.76 29.19 -113.93
C LEU A 237 -30.73 28.64 -114.92
N ASP A 238 -30.15 27.48 -114.65
CA ASP A 238 -29.23 26.81 -115.57
C ASP A 238 -29.94 26.34 -116.85
N ASN A 239 -31.19 25.89 -116.76
CA ASN A 239 -31.99 25.56 -117.94
C ASN A 239 -32.32 26.81 -118.78
N LEU A 240 -32.71 27.91 -118.15
CA LEU A 240 -32.94 29.20 -118.83
C LEU A 240 -31.65 29.75 -119.46
N LYS A 241 -30.50 29.62 -118.80
CA LYS A 241 -29.21 29.96 -119.38
C LYS A 241 -28.95 29.17 -120.65
N LYS A 242 -29.18 27.85 -120.65
CA LYS A 242 -29.04 27.00 -121.85
C LYS A 242 -29.94 27.49 -122.98
N GLN A 243 -31.22 27.76 -122.71
CA GLN A 243 -32.15 28.32 -123.70
C GLN A 243 -31.71 29.68 -124.22
N LEU A 244 -31.21 30.56 -123.36
CA LEU A 244 -30.69 31.87 -123.77
C LEU A 244 -29.44 31.74 -124.64
N THR A 245 -28.51 30.84 -124.30
CA THR A 245 -27.33 30.59 -125.13
C THR A 245 -27.70 30.03 -126.50
N GLU A 246 -28.72 29.18 -126.57
CA GLU A 246 -29.23 28.64 -127.83
C GLU A 246 -29.94 29.73 -128.66
N CYS A 247 -30.72 30.59 -128.03
CA CYS A 247 -31.38 31.73 -128.67
C CYS A 247 -30.37 32.79 -129.15
N LEU A 248 -29.32 33.06 -128.37
CA LEU A 248 -28.19 33.90 -128.78
C LEU A 248 -27.42 33.28 -129.94
N HIS A 249 -27.24 31.95 -129.97
CA HIS A 249 -26.61 31.26 -131.09
C HIS A 249 -27.44 31.40 -132.37
N GLN A 250 -28.75 31.20 -132.30
CA GLN A 250 -29.68 31.41 -133.41
C GLN A 250 -29.70 32.88 -133.87
N LYS A 251 -29.72 33.84 -132.92
CA LYS A 251 -29.62 35.27 -133.21
C LYS A 251 -28.31 35.58 -133.92
N ASN A 252 -27.18 35.06 -133.44
CA ASN A 252 -25.88 35.27 -134.05
C ASN A 252 -25.80 34.62 -135.43
N GLU A 253 -26.40 33.45 -135.67
CA GLU A 253 -26.51 32.89 -137.03
C GLU A 253 -27.33 33.80 -137.96
N VAL A 254 -28.40 34.43 -137.46
CA VAL A 254 -29.22 35.37 -138.23
C VAL A 254 -28.51 36.70 -138.44
N GLU A 255 -27.83 37.23 -137.42
CA GLU A 255 -26.99 38.42 -137.51
C GLU A 255 -25.78 38.20 -138.41
N GLN A 256 -25.18 37.00 -138.44
CA GLN A 256 -24.10 36.63 -139.36
C GLN A 256 -24.60 36.54 -140.81
N LYS A 257 -25.85 36.11 -141.01
CA LYS A 257 -26.55 36.18 -142.31
C LYS A 257 -26.97 37.61 -142.70
N LEU A 258 -27.14 38.53 -141.74
CA LEU A 258 -27.46 39.95 -141.96
C LEU A 258 -26.22 40.84 -142.13
N SER A 259 -25.10 40.48 -141.49
CA SER A 259 -23.84 41.23 -141.50
C SER A 259 -22.89 40.84 -142.64
N SER A 260 -23.20 39.79 -143.42
CA SER A 260 -22.50 39.47 -144.66
C SER A 260 -22.86 40.37 -145.87
N PHE A 261 -23.65 41.44 -145.66
CA PHE A 261 -24.12 42.32 -146.75
C PHE A 261 -23.87 43.82 -146.60
N THR A 262 -23.10 44.28 -145.60
CA THR A 262 -22.80 45.73 -145.52
C THR A 262 -21.43 46.05 -144.95
N PHE A 263 -20.63 46.63 -145.85
CA PHE A 263 -19.47 47.49 -145.69
C PHE A 263 -18.05 46.91 -145.65
N GLN A 264 -17.38 47.32 -146.73
CA GLN A 264 -15.98 47.34 -147.11
C GLN A 264 -15.23 48.44 -146.34
N GLU A 265 -14.12 48.02 -145.71
CA GLU A 265 -12.74 48.56 -145.81
C GLU A 265 -12.37 49.94 -145.19
N ASP A 266 -11.52 49.81 -144.18
CA ASP A 266 -10.25 50.50 -143.87
C ASP A 266 -10.15 52.01 -143.57
N SER A 267 -9.54 52.31 -142.42
CA SER A 267 -8.16 52.85 -142.43
C SER A 267 -7.49 52.95 -141.04
N SER A 268 -6.25 52.42 -140.98
CA SER A 268 -5.06 52.90 -140.24
C SER A 268 -5.14 53.06 -138.69
N THR A 269 -4.36 52.36 -137.87
CA THR A 269 -2.88 52.42 -137.77
C THR A 269 -2.35 51.23 -136.94
N ASP A 270 -1.71 50.25 -137.58
CA ASP A 270 -1.26 49.00 -136.94
C ASP A 270 -0.16 49.17 -135.86
N SER A 271 0.75 50.13 -136.01
CA SER A 271 1.85 50.31 -135.04
C SER A 271 1.39 50.86 -133.69
N ASN A 272 0.30 51.65 -133.64
CA ASN A 272 -0.24 52.18 -132.37
C ASN A 272 -1.07 51.14 -131.60
N ILE A 273 -1.65 50.17 -132.31
CA ILE A 273 -2.45 49.09 -131.71
C ILE A 273 -1.53 48.06 -131.07
N LEU A 274 -0.45 47.66 -131.76
CA LEU A 274 0.51 46.68 -131.24
C LEU A 274 1.27 47.20 -130.00
N VAL A 275 1.72 48.46 -130.01
CA VAL A 275 2.43 49.05 -128.84
C VAL A 275 1.50 49.16 -127.63
N LYS A 276 0.24 49.55 -127.83
CA LYS A 276 -0.76 49.55 -126.75
C LYS A 276 -1.05 48.14 -126.21
N HIS A 277 -1.13 47.15 -127.09
CA HIS A 277 -1.33 45.76 -126.70
C HIS A 277 -0.16 45.24 -125.85
N LEU A 278 1.08 45.45 -126.30
CA LEU A 278 2.28 45.05 -125.56
C LEU A 278 2.42 45.80 -124.21
N GLN A 279 2.04 47.09 -124.15
CA GLN A 279 2.01 47.84 -122.89
C GLN A 279 0.93 47.35 -121.93
N GLU A 280 -0.24 46.93 -122.43
CA GLU A 280 -1.29 46.34 -121.61
C GLU A 280 -0.90 44.94 -121.12
N GLU A 281 -0.28 44.12 -121.97
CA GLU A 281 0.27 42.82 -121.57
C GLU A 281 1.32 42.97 -120.47
N LEU A 282 2.24 43.92 -120.59
CA LEU A 282 3.22 44.20 -119.54
C LEU A 282 2.56 44.65 -118.22
N ARG A 283 1.52 45.50 -118.28
CA ARG A 283 0.74 45.88 -117.08
C ARG A 283 0.02 44.69 -116.45
N ASN A 284 -0.53 43.80 -117.27
CA ASN A 284 -1.20 42.59 -116.81
C ASN A 284 -0.21 41.63 -116.14
N TYR A 285 0.96 41.39 -116.74
CA TYR A 285 2.01 40.58 -116.12
C TYR A 285 2.53 41.20 -114.80
N GLU A 286 2.67 42.52 -114.73
CA GLU A 286 3.03 43.19 -113.47
C GLU A 286 1.95 43.05 -112.38
N ALA A 287 0.67 43.09 -112.76
CA ALA A 287 -0.45 42.86 -111.84
C ALA A 287 -0.47 41.41 -111.34
N GLU A 288 -0.28 40.44 -112.23
CA GLU A 288 -0.18 39.02 -111.90
C GLU A 288 1.01 38.72 -110.98
N VAL A 289 2.18 39.32 -111.24
CA VAL A 289 3.36 39.18 -110.36
C VAL A 289 3.11 39.79 -108.97
N ARG A 290 2.40 40.93 -108.88
CA ARG A 290 2.01 41.51 -107.59
C ARG A 290 1.03 40.61 -106.83
N GLU A 291 0.03 40.06 -107.51
CA GLU A 291 -0.90 39.11 -106.89
C GLU A 291 -0.21 37.80 -106.49
N ALA A 292 0.69 37.26 -107.31
CA ALA A 292 1.51 36.10 -106.97
C ALA A 292 2.39 36.35 -105.74
N ARG A 293 2.96 37.54 -105.58
CA ARG A 293 3.71 37.93 -104.37
C ARG A 293 2.82 38.02 -103.13
N LYS A 294 1.61 38.57 -103.26
CA LYS A 294 0.62 38.62 -102.15
C LYS A 294 0.14 37.22 -101.77
N LEU A 295 -0.11 36.35 -102.74
CA LEU A 295 -0.46 34.95 -102.49
C LEU A 295 0.69 34.20 -101.81
N ARG A 296 1.93 34.45 -102.24
CA ARG A 296 3.10 33.81 -101.63
C ARG A 296 3.27 34.26 -100.17
N SER A 297 3.18 35.56 -99.90
CA SER A 297 3.27 36.06 -98.51
C SER A 297 2.09 35.64 -97.64
N SER A 298 0.88 35.50 -98.20
CA SER A 298 -0.26 34.96 -97.45
C SER A 298 -0.08 33.47 -97.16
N HIS A 299 0.47 32.70 -98.10
CA HIS A 299 0.79 31.29 -97.92
C HIS A 299 1.84 31.08 -96.81
N ASP A 300 2.95 31.83 -96.85
CA ASP A 300 4.00 31.76 -95.82
C ASP A 300 3.44 32.11 -94.42
N ASN A 301 2.56 33.12 -94.33
CA ASN A 301 1.87 33.46 -93.08
C ASN A 301 0.92 32.35 -92.60
N ILE A 302 0.22 31.68 -93.53
CA ILE A 302 -0.66 30.55 -93.22
C ILE A 302 0.16 29.35 -92.72
N GLU A 303 1.33 29.06 -93.31
CA GLU A 303 2.21 27.99 -92.84
C GLU A 303 2.75 28.26 -91.44
N LEU A 304 3.19 29.49 -91.16
CA LEU A 304 3.63 29.90 -89.82
C LEU A 304 2.51 29.76 -88.77
N LEU A 305 1.27 30.12 -89.13
CA LEU A 305 0.12 29.95 -88.24
C LEU A 305 -0.20 28.47 -87.99
N LYS A 306 -0.06 27.60 -89.00
CA LYS A 306 -0.23 26.14 -88.83
C LYS A 306 0.83 25.56 -87.90
N GLU A 307 2.08 25.98 -88.01
CA GLU A 307 3.16 25.54 -87.13
C GLU A 307 2.90 25.96 -85.68
N LYS A 308 2.56 27.23 -85.44
CA LYS A 308 2.19 27.72 -84.09
C LYS A 308 0.98 26.99 -83.51
N LEU A 309 -0.02 26.69 -84.34
CA LEU A 309 -1.19 25.92 -83.93
C LEU A 309 -0.80 24.50 -83.50
N LEU A 310 0.11 23.84 -84.22
CA LEU A 310 0.61 22.51 -83.85
C LEU A 310 1.42 22.54 -82.55
N GLU A 311 2.26 23.55 -82.36
CA GLU A 311 3.06 23.70 -81.14
C GLU A 311 2.16 23.91 -79.90
N GLU A 312 1.17 24.79 -80.00
CA GLU A 312 0.19 25.03 -78.92
C GLU A 312 -0.70 23.81 -78.67
N LYS A 313 -1.09 23.08 -79.72
CA LYS A 313 -1.82 21.82 -79.57
C LYS A 313 -0.98 20.79 -78.81
N GLY A 314 0.31 20.66 -79.14
CA GLY A 314 1.21 19.77 -78.41
C GLY A 314 1.43 20.18 -76.95
N ARG A 315 1.47 21.48 -76.64
CA ARG A 315 1.51 21.98 -75.25
C ARG A 315 0.23 21.64 -74.49
N ARG A 316 -0.94 21.82 -75.12
CA ARG A 316 -2.23 21.46 -74.55
C ARG A 316 -2.34 19.95 -74.29
N GLU A 317 -1.96 19.11 -75.25
CA GLU A 317 -2.00 17.64 -75.10
C GLU A 317 -1.08 17.17 -73.97
N ARG A 318 0.12 17.77 -73.82
CA ARG A 318 1.00 17.50 -72.67
C ARG A 318 0.38 17.91 -71.34
N ALA A 319 -0.31 19.06 -71.27
CA ALA A 319 -1.00 19.48 -70.06
C ALA A 319 -2.22 18.60 -69.74
N GLU A 320 -2.99 18.20 -70.75
CA GLU A 320 -4.14 17.29 -70.62
C GLU A 320 -3.71 15.87 -70.19
N ALA A 321 -2.51 15.42 -70.55
CA ALA A 321 -1.96 14.15 -70.09
C ALA A 321 -1.59 14.14 -68.60
N GLU A 322 -1.34 15.30 -67.98
CA GLU A 322 -1.02 15.42 -66.54
C GLU A 322 -2.28 15.55 -65.66
N LEU A 323 -3.42 15.97 -66.24
CA LEU A 323 -4.71 16.05 -65.56
C LEU A 323 -5.15 14.75 -64.84
N PRO A 324 -5.10 13.55 -65.47
CA PRO A 324 -5.47 12.32 -64.78
C PRO A 324 -4.54 11.98 -63.61
N LYS A 325 -3.25 12.29 -63.71
CA LYS A 325 -2.29 12.09 -62.61
C LYS A 325 -2.59 13.03 -61.43
N LEU A 326 -2.95 14.28 -61.72
CA LEU A 326 -3.40 15.22 -60.68
C LEU A 326 -4.64 14.69 -59.94
N GLN A 327 -5.57 14.10 -60.69
CA GLN A 327 -6.78 13.52 -60.12
C GLN A 327 -6.49 12.26 -59.29
N GLU A 328 -5.55 11.42 -59.71
CA GLU A 328 -5.06 10.28 -58.93
C GLU A 328 -4.39 10.73 -57.64
N PHE A 329 -3.54 11.77 -57.69
CA PHE A 329 -2.93 12.36 -56.49
C PHE A 329 -3.99 12.95 -55.55
N GLN A 330 -5.00 13.66 -56.05
CA GLN A 330 -6.11 14.14 -55.24
C GLN A 330 -6.85 13.00 -54.54
N MET A 331 -7.15 11.91 -55.25
CA MET A 331 -7.81 10.75 -54.65
C MET A 331 -6.94 10.07 -53.59
N SER A 332 -5.61 10.01 -53.80
CA SER A 332 -4.67 9.47 -52.80
C SER A 332 -4.57 10.37 -51.56
N MET A 333 -4.62 11.69 -51.74
CA MET A 333 -4.61 12.67 -50.67
C MET A 333 -5.88 12.57 -49.82
N MET A 334 -7.06 12.47 -50.44
CA MET A 334 -8.31 12.31 -49.70
C MET A 334 -8.32 11.02 -48.87
N LYS A 335 -7.82 9.90 -49.41
CA LYS A 335 -7.71 8.64 -48.66
C LYS A 335 -6.81 8.77 -47.43
N LEU A 336 -5.65 9.42 -47.59
CA LEU A 336 -4.73 9.67 -46.48
C LEU A 336 -5.33 10.62 -45.43
N GLU A 337 -6.07 11.64 -45.84
CA GLU A 337 -6.79 12.54 -44.92
C GLU A 337 -7.90 11.83 -44.16
N ASP A 338 -8.65 10.94 -44.81
CA ASP A 338 -9.69 10.11 -44.19
C ASP A 338 -9.08 9.14 -43.15
N GLU A 339 -7.99 8.46 -43.49
CA GLU A 339 -7.25 7.60 -42.58
C GLU A 339 -6.72 8.38 -41.36
N LEU A 340 -6.09 9.53 -41.60
CA LEU A 340 -5.55 10.38 -40.53
C LEU A 340 -6.66 10.91 -39.61
N SER A 341 -7.83 11.23 -40.18
CA SER A 341 -9.02 11.62 -39.41
C SER A 341 -9.55 10.45 -38.57
N SER A 342 -9.59 9.24 -39.12
CA SER A 342 -9.96 8.03 -38.38
C SER A 342 -9.03 7.77 -37.19
N TRP A 343 -7.71 7.89 -37.39
CA TRP A 343 -6.71 7.76 -36.31
C TRP A 343 -6.87 8.83 -35.23
N LYS A 344 -7.11 10.09 -35.62
CA LYS A 344 -7.38 11.18 -34.66
C LYS A 344 -8.64 10.93 -33.83
N LEU A 345 -9.69 10.39 -34.46
CA LEU A 345 -10.94 10.08 -33.79
C LEU A 345 -10.74 8.95 -32.77
N MET A 346 -10.06 7.88 -33.16
CA MET A 346 -9.68 6.79 -32.25
C MET A 346 -8.83 7.27 -31.06
N ILE A 347 -7.89 8.19 -31.29
CA ILE A 347 -7.08 8.79 -30.22
C ILE A 347 -7.96 9.61 -29.25
N SER A 348 -8.92 10.36 -29.76
CA SER A 348 -9.82 11.19 -28.95
C SER A 348 -10.78 10.38 -28.06
N GLU A 349 -11.06 9.12 -28.42
CA GLU A 349 -11.86 8.22 -27.60
C GLU A 349 -11.09 7.72 -26.36
N ILE A 350 -9.76 7.79 -26.36
CA ILE A 350 -8.92 7.37 -25.24
C ILE A 350 -8.81 8.53 -24.22
N PRO A 351 -9.37 8.40 -23.01
CA PRO A 351 -9.37 9.49 -22.04
C PRO A 351 -7.94 9.88 -21.62
N GLY A 352 -7.60 11.15 -21.85
CA GLY A 352 -6.30 11.72 -21.47
C GLY A 352 -5.17 11.48 -22.48
N VAL A 353 -5.49 11.08 -23.71
CA VAL A 353 -4.56 10.98 -24.85
C VAL A 353 -5.00 11.98 -25.91
N SER A 354 -4.13 12.92 -26.25
CA SER A 354 -4.41 14.00 -27.20
C SER A 354 -3.60 13.87 -28.49
N CYS A 355 -2.47 13.18 -28.45
CA CYS A 355 -1.68 12.81 -29.61
C CYS A 355 -1.20 11.36 -29.53
N SER A 356 -0.69 10.83 -30.64
CA SER A 356 -0.18 9.46 -30.72
C SER A 356 0.99 9.19 -29.78
N GLU A 357 1.77 10.22 -29.42
CA GLU A 357 2.91 10.13 -28.50
C GLU A 357 2.46 9.92 -27.04
N ASP A 358 1.21 10.24 -26.71
CA ASP A 358 0.65 10.04 -25.36
C ASP A 358 0.30 8.56 -25.11
N ILE A 359 0.10 7.75 -26.15
CA ILE A 359 -0.32 6.35 -26.03
C ILE A 359 0.75 5.48 -25.34
N PRO A 360 2.03 5.46 -25.78
CA PRO A 360 3.06 4.67 -25.11
C PRO A 360 3.28 5.10 -23.65
N VAL A 361 3.16 6.41 -23.36
CA VAL A 361 3.28 6.96 -22.00
C VAL A 361 2.14 6.45 -21.12
N LYS A 362 0.90 6.48 -21.63
CA LYS A 362 -0.26 5.95 -20.90
C LYS A 362 -0.15 4.45 -20.66
N PHE A 363 0.32 3.71 -21.66
CA PHE A 363 0.51 2.27 -21.56
C PHE A 363 1.58 1.90 -20.52
N ALA A 364 2.73 2.59 -20.52
CA ALA A 364 3.78 2.37 -19.52
C ALA A 364 3.31 2.75 -18.10
N ALA A 365 2.50 3.80 -17.96
CA ALA A 365 1.90 4.18 -16.68
C ALA A 365 0.95 3.10 -16.16
N LEU A 366 0.07 2.55 -17.02
CA LEU A 366 -0.81 1.44 -16.67
C LEU A 366 -0.02 0.19 -16.29
N GLN A 367 1.06 -0.13 -17.01
CA GLN A 367 1.93 -1.26 -16.65
C GLN A 367 2.55 -1.09 -15.27
N LYS A 368 3.04 0.11 -14.94
CA LYS A 368 3.61 0.39 -13.62
C LYS A 368 2.55 0.31 -12.51
N GLU A 369 1.36 0.82 -12.76
CA GLU A 369 0.23 0.75 -11.83
C GLU A 369 -0.18 -0.69 -11.54
N VAL A 370 -0.22 -1.54 -12.57
CA VAL A 370 -0.50 -2.97 -12.42
C VAL A 370 0.58 -3.65 -11.57
N ILE A 371 1.87 -3.33 -11.79
CA ILE A 371 2.98 -3.89 -11.00
C ILE A 371 2.88 -3.45 -9.54
N ASP A 372 2.70 -2.15 -9.28
CA ASP A 372 2.62 -1.61 -7.91
C ASP A 372 1.40 -2.14 -7.16
N SER A 373 0.25 -2.28 -7.83
CA SER A 373 -0.95 -2.87 -7.24
C SER A 373 -0.76 -4.35 -6.94
N THR A 374 -0.13 -5.09 -7.84
CA THR A 374 0.21 -6.50 -7.63
C THR A 374 1.16 -6.67 -6.44
N MET A 375 2.15 -5.78 -6.29
CA MET A 375 3.05 -5.77 -5.12
C MET A 375 2.31 -5.52 -3.81
N LYS A 376 1.43 -4.51 -3.76
CA LYS A 376 0.62 -4.20 -2.56
C LYS A 376 -0.32 -5.35 -2.18
N VAL A 377 -0.95 -5.98 -3.18
CA VAL A 377 -1.76 -7.19 -2.96
C VAL A 377 -0.90 -8.32 -2.40
N GLY A 378 0.32 -8.50 -2.93
CA GLY A 378 1.30 -9.45 -2.40
C GLY A 378 1.65 -9.19 -0.93
N ASP A 379 1.94 -7.95 -0.56
CA ASP A 379 2.25 -7.55 0.83
C ASP A 379 1.06 -7.75 1.77
N ALA A 380 -0.14 -7.38 1.33
CA ALA A 380 -1.37 -7.60 2.10
C ALA A 380 -1.64 -9.09 2.33
N ASN A 381 -1.45 -9.92 1.29
CA ASN A 381 -1.62 -11.36 1.37
C ASN A 381 -0.57 -12.01 2.29
N ALA A 382 0.68 -11.51 2.27
CA ALA A 382 1.72 -11.96 3.19
C ALA A 382 1.39 -11.63 4.66
N ARG A 383 0.85 -10.43 4.93
CA ARG A 383 0.39 -10.05 6.28
C ARG A 383 -0.80 -10.90 6.74
N LEU A 384 -1.74 -11.19 5.83
CA LEU A 384 -2.87 -12.05 6.11
C LEU A 384 -2.40 -13.47 6.49
N LYS A 385 -1.45 -14.04 5.73
CA LYS A 385 -0.86 -15.35 6.06
C LYS A 385 -0.13 -15.34 7.41
N GLN A 386 0.56 -14.26 7.76
CA GLN A 386 1.18 -14.13 9.08
C GLN A 386 0.15 -14.11 10.21
N LEU A 387 -0.98 -13.40 10.02
CA LEU A 387 -2.07 -13.37 11.00
C LEU A 387 -2.77 -14.73 11.13
N GLU A 388 -2.99 -15.46 10.03
CA GLU A 388 -3.53 -16.83 10.06
C GLU A 388 -2.62 -17.77 10.87
N VAL A 389 -1.31 -17.75 10.63
CA VAL A 389 -0.35 -18.58 11.39
C VAL A 389 -0.35 -18.21 12.88
N ALA A 390 -0.41 -16.92 13.21
CA ALA A 390 -0.48 -16.47 14.60
C ALA A 390 -1.79 -16.91 15.28
N LEU A 391 -2.90 -16.93 14.55
CA LEU A 391 -4.19 -17.43 15.02
C LEU A 391 -4.15 -18.95 15.28
N ASP A 392 -3.60 -19.73 14.36
CA ASP A 392 -3.46 -21.18 14.51
C ASP A 392 -2.56 -21.54 15.70
N ALA A 393 -1.48 -20.78 15.92
CA ALA A 393 -0.61 -20.93 17.09
C ALA A 393 -1.38 -20.64 18.39
N ALA A 394 -2.13 -19.53 18.46
CA ALA A 394 -2.92 -19.16 19.62
C ALA A 394 -4.06 -20.16 19.92
N LEU A 395 -4.68 -20.73 18.88
CA LEU A 395 -5.69 -21.78 19.02
C LEU A 395 -5.08 -23.07 19.58
N SER A 396 -3.88 -23.44 19.11
CA SER A 396 -3.15 -24.61 19.63
C SER A 396 -2.74 -24.42 21.09
N GLU A 397 -2.24 -23.23 21.45
CA GLU A 397 -1.92 -22.86 22.84
C GLU A 397 -3.15 -22.92 23.75
N LYS A 398 -4.30 -22.41 23.29
CA LYS A 398 -5.57 -22.51 24.00
C LYS A 398 -5.95 -23.97 24.24
N GLN A 399 -5.89 -24.81 23.20
CA GLN A 399 -6.24 -26.23 23.33
C GLN A 399 -5.32 -26.94 24.33
N ASN A 400 -4.01 -26.68 24.29
CA ASN A 400 -3.06 -27.22 25.26
C ASN A 400 -3.41 -26.80 26.69
N ALA A 401 -3.65 -25.51 26.91
CA ALA A 401 -4.05 -24.99 28.23
C ALA A 401 -5.38 -25.59 28.73
N GLU A 402 -6.34 -25.83 27.83
CA GLU A 402 -7.59 -26.53 28.17
C GLU A 402 -7.35 -27.98 28.59
N THR A 403 -6.47 -28.71 27.87
CA THR A 403 -6.12 -30.09 28.26
C THR A 403 -5.38 -30.16 29.59
N GLU A 404 -4.46 -29.23 29.86
CA GLU A 404 -3.75 -29.14 31.15
C GLU A 404 -4.73 -28.83 32.29
N ALA A 405 -5.63 -27.87 32.10
CA ALA A 405 -6.66 -27.54 33.09
C ALA A 405 -7.59 -28.73 33.38
N ALA A 406 -7.98 -29.50 32.35
CA ALA A 406 -8.78 -30.71 32.51
C ALA A 406 -8.04 -31.78 33.33
N LEU A 407 -6.75 -31.99 33.06
CA LEU A 407 -5.91 -32.95 33.77
C LEU A 407 -5.70 -32.57 35.24
N VAL A 408 -5.47 -31.28 35.53
CA VAL A 408 -5.36 -30.79 36.90
C VAL A 408 -6.69 -30.96 37.65
N LYS A 409 -7.83 -30.71 36.99
CA LYS A 409 -9.16 -30.92 37.58
C LYS A 409 -9.44 -32.40 37.90
N GLU A 410 -9.01 -33.32 37.03
CA GLU A 410 -9.11 -34.77 37.28
C GLU A 410 -8.25 -35.18 38.48
N LYS A 411 -6.99 -34.73 38.54
CA LYS A 411 -6.10 -34.97 39.70
C LYS A 411 -6.73 -34.46 41.00
N ALA A 412 -7.30 -33.25 41.00
CA ALA A 412 -7.99 -32.71 42.17
C ALA A 412 -9.21 -33.53 42.58
N ALA A 413 -9.97 -34.09 41.63
CA ALA A 413 -11.10 -34.97 41.91
C ALA A 413 -10.65 -36.30 42.56
N VAL A 414 -9.56 -36.90 42.05
CA VAL A 414 -8.94 -38.10 42.63
C VAL A 414 -8.46 -37.81 44.06
N SER A 415 -7.68 -36.74 44.27
CA SER A 415 -7.22 -36.32 45.60
C SER A 415 -8.38 -36.14 46.57
N LYS A 416 -9.49 -35.52 46.13
CA LYS A 416 -10.70 -35.32 46.94
C LYS A 416 -11.38 -36.64 47.32
N SER A 417 -11.40 -37.63 46.42
CA SER A 417 -11.95 -38.96 46.74
C SER A 417 -11.07 -39.71 47.74
N GLU A 418 -9.76 -39.54 47.66
CA GLU A 418 -8.81 -40.14 48.59
C GLU A 418 -8.92 -39.53 50.00
N VAL A 419 -9.06 -38.21 50.12
CA VAL A 419 -9.36 -37.54 51.39
C VAL A 419 -10.60 -38.17 52.05
N LYS A 420 -11.70 -38.32 51.30
CA LYS A 420 -12.94 -38.93 51.82
C LYS A 420 -12.74 -40.37 52.28
N ARG A 421 -11.94 -41.16 51.56
CA ARG A 421 -11.61 -42.54 51.93
C ARG A 421 -10.83 -42.60 53.24
N ILE A 422 -9.82 -41.74 53.39
CA ILE A 422 -9.01 -41.66 54.62
C ILE A 422 -9.89 -41.19 55.80
N GLU A 423 -10.77 -40.22 55.60
CA GLU A 423 -11.72 -39.75 56.63
C GLU A 423 -12.67 -40.85 57.11
N LEU A 424 -13.22 -41.67 56.19
CA LEU A 424 -14.07 -42.81 56.55
C LEU A 424 -13.31 -43.88 57.34
N MET A 425 -12.09 -44.22 56.90
CA MET A 425 -11.25 -45.22 57.58
C MET A 425 -10.86 -44.75 58.99
N LEU A 426 -10.55 -43.46 59.12
CA LEU A 426 -10.25 -42.82 60.40
C LEU A 426 -11.47 -42.91 61.35
N SER A 427 -12.68 -42.63 60.86
CA SER A 427 -13.93 -42.82 61.64
C SER A 427 -14.06 -44.25 62.16
N MET A 428 -13.94 -45.26 61.29
CA MET A 428 -14.08 -46.67 61.68
C MET A 428 -13.03 -47.09 62.72
N VAL A 429 -11.76 -46.74 62.53
CA VAL A 429 -10.69 -47.09 63.47
C VAL A 429 -10.83 -46.33 64.79
N THR A 430 -11.33 -45.08 64.78
CA THR A 430 -11.64 -44.36 66.02
C THR A 430 -12.78 -44.98 66.80
N GLU A 431 -13.83 -45.46 66.13
CA GLU A 431 -14.94 -46.19 66.76
C GLU A 431 -14.47 -47.52 67.36
N GLU A 432 -13.63 -48.28 66.64
CA GLU A 432 -13.02 -49.52 67.16
C GLU A 432 -12.13 -49.26 68.37
N ARG A 433 -11.30 -48.20 68.32
CA ARG A 433 -10.50 -47.74 69.47
C ARG A 433 -11.42 -47.42 70.66
N ASP A 434 -12.51 -46.70 70.46
CA ASP A 434 -13.42 -46.33 71.55
C ASP A 434 -14.13 -47.54 72.16
N LYS A 435 -14.53 -48.51 71.34
CA LYS A 435 -15.06 -49.79 71.82
C LYS A 435 -14.02 -50.54 72.66
N LEU A 436 -12.78 -50.66 72.17
CA LEU A 436 -11.69 -51.30 72.91
C LEU A 436 -11.34 -50.56 74.20
N ARG A 437 -11.35 -49.22 74.18
CA ARG A 437 -11.12 -48.37 75.34
C ARG A 437 -12.22 -48.55 76.39
N ASN A 438 -13.48 -48.62 75.96
CA ASN A 438 -14.61 -48.86 76.84
C ASN A 438 -14.55 -50.26 77.47
N LEU A 439 -14.26 -51.31 76.67
CA LEU A 439 -14.05 -52.67 77.17
C LEU A 439 -12.89 -52.75 78.17
N LEU A 440 -11.77 -52.07 77.88
CA LEU A 440 -10.63 -51.99 78.79
C LEU A 440 -11.01 -51.29 80.11
N ASN A 441 -11.82 -50.23 80.06
CA ASN A 441 -12.29 -49.50 81.24
C ASN A 441 -13.30 -50.31 82.06
N GLU A 442 -14.20 -51.06 81.41
CA GLU A 442 -15.14 -51.99 82.06
C GLU A 442 -14.40 -53.13 82.75
N PHE A 443 -13.41 -53.72 82.08
CA PHE A 443 -12.57 -54.79 82.65
C PHE A 443 -11.72 -54.29 83.83
N LYS A 444 -11.14 -53.08 83.72
CA LYS A 444 -10.43 -52.43 84.83
C LYS A 444 -11.34 -52.12 86.02
N ARG A 445 -12.64 -51.85 85.78
CA ARG A 445 -13.64 -51.63 86.83
C ARG A 445 -14.04 -52.94 87.51
N MET A 446 -14.31 -54.01 86.74
CA MET A 446 -14.61 -55.35 87.27
C MET A 446 -13.47 -55.92 88.12
N LYS A 447 -12.21 -55.66 87.75
CA LYS A 447 -11.03 -56.07 88.52
C LYS A 447 -10.94 -55.39 89.91
N ASN A 448 -11.55 -54.23 90.10
CA ASN A 448 -11.57 -53.55 91.40
C ASN A 448 -12.62 -54.14 92.37
N ASP A 449 -13.57 -54.95 91.87
CA ASP A 449 -14.69 -55.49 92.65
C ASP A 449 -14.56 -57.01 92.97
N GLU A 450 -13.68 -57.78 92.31
CA GLU A 450 -13.45 -59.22 92.59
C GLU A 450 -11.96 -59.59 92.73
N ALA A 451 -11.57 -60.01 93.94
CA ALA A 451 -10.22 -60.49 94.27
C ALA A 451 -10.11 -62.00 94.08
N GLY A 452 -9.75 -62.46 92.87
CA GLY A 452 -9.37 -63.86 92.66
C GLY A 452 -9.32 -64.34 91.22
N ASP A 453 -8.36 -63.86 90.41
CA ASP A 453 -7.55 -64.64 89.43
C ASP A 453 -6.56 -63.70 88.71
N GLU A 454 -5.35 -63.54 89.26
CA GLU A 454 -4.45 -62.40 88.94
C GLU A 454 -3.63 -62.55 87.66
N VAL A 455 -3.34 -63.78 87.21
CA VAL A 455 -2.37 -64.04 86.13
C VAL A 455 -3.03 -64.10 84.75
N ALA A 456 -4.18 -64.77 84.61
CA ALA A 456 -4.92 -64.83 83.34
C ALA A 456 -5.55 -63.47 82.96
N SER A 457 -6.01 -62.72 83.98
CA SER A 457 -6.57 -61.37 83.84
C SER A 457 -5.51 -60.34 83.41
N GLY A 458 -4.26 -60.48 83.88
CA GLY A 458 -3.15 -59.60 83.50
C GLY A 458 -2.75 -59.72 82.02
N THR A 459 -2.69 -60.95 81.48
CA THR A 459 -2.36 -61.19 80.08
C THR A 459 -3.42 -60.62 79.13
N LEU A 460 -4.70 -60.75 79.46
CA LEU A 460 -5.80 -60.21 78.65
C LEU A 460 -5.82 -58.67 78.63
N VAL A 461 -5.57 -58.02 79.77
CA VAL A 461 -5.44 -56.56 79.85
C VAL A 461 -4.27 -56.06 79.02
N GLN A 462 -3.12 -56.74 79.10
CA GLN A 462 -1.93 -56.38 78.32
C GLN A 462 -2.16 -56.56 76.81
N GLU A 463 -2.90 -57.59 76.40
CA GLU A 463 -3.28 -57.80 75.01
C GLU A 463 -4.22 -56.69 74.50
N LEU A 464 -5.25 -56.32 75.27
CA LEU A 464 -6.15 -55.20 74.96
C LEU A 464 -5.40 -53.85 74.91
N GLU A 465 -4.47 -53.61 75.83
CA GLU A 465 -3.62 -52.40 75.82
C GLU A 465 -2.67 -52.38 74.61
N SER A 466 -2.10 -53.52 74.22
CA SER A 466 -1.27 -53.62 73.01
C SER A 466 -2.10 -53.40 71.73
N SER A 467 -3.33 -53.89 71.71
CA SER A 467 -4.28 -53.71 70.61
C SER A 467 -4.72 -52.24 70.49
N LEU A 468 -5.01 -51.59 71.63
CA LEU A 468 -5.33 -50.17 71.72
C LEU A 468 -4.15 -49.32 71.23
N ALA A 469 -2.93 -49.60 71.69
CA ALA A 469 -1.74 -48.87 71.27
C ALA A 469 -1.47 -48.98 69.76
N LYS A 470 -1.69 -50.18 69.17
CA LYS A 470 -1.63 -50.37 67.71
C LYS A 470 -2.69 -49.55 66.97
N LYS A 471 -3.92 -49.48 67.48
CA LYS A 471 -5.00 -48.67 66.89
C LYS A 471 -4.74 -47.17 67.04
N GLU A 472 -4.20 -46.71 68.17
CA GLU A 472 -3.80 -45.31 68.38
C GLU A 472 -2.64 -44.89 67.48
N PHE A 473 -1.67 -45.79 67.24
CA PHE A 473 -0.61 -45.57 66.25
C PHE A 473 -1.19 -45.45 64.83
N CYS A 474 -2.09 -46.36 64.46
CA CYS A 474 -2.77 -46.35 63.16
C CYS A 474 -3.61 -45.06 62.95
N ILE A 475 -4.27 -44.55 63.99
CA ILE A 475 -4.99 -43.27 63.94
C ILE A 475 -4.01 -42.12 63.67
N LYS A 476 -2.89 -42.03 64.39
CA LYS A 476 -1.89 -40.97 64.18
C LYS A 476 -1.30 -40.98 62.77
N GLU A 477 -1.05 -42.17 62.22
CA GLU A 477 -0.54 -42.33 60.85
C GLU A 477 -1.59 -41.88 59.81
N MET A 478 -2.87 -42.24 60.01
CA MET A 478 -3.96 -41.78 59.13
C MET A 478 -4.25 -40.29 59.26
N GLU A 479 -4.14 -39.71 60.47
CA GLU A 479 -4.27 -38.26 60.71
C GLU A 479 -3.16 -37.48 60.01
N SER A 480 -1.91 -37.96 60.11
CA SER A 480 -0.77 -37.39 59.37
C SER A 480 -0.98 -37.48 57.86
N SER A 481 -1.40 -38.65 57.36
CA SER A 481 -1.69 -38.85 55.93
C SER A 481 -2.83 -37.94 55.44
N LEU A 482 -3.88 -37.76 56.24
CA LEU A 482 -5.00 -36.86 55.94
C LEU A 482 -4.56 -35.40 55.90
N HIS A 483 -3.69 -34.99 56.82
CA HIS A 483 -3.17 -33.64 56.89
C HIS A 483 -2.33 -33.30 55.64
N VAL A 484 -1.38 -34.18 55.28
CA VAL A 484 -0.59 -34.04 54.06
C VAL A 484 -1.49 -33.98 52.82
N GLN A 485 -2.50 -34.85 52.74
CA GLN A 485 -3.42 -34.85 51.60
C GLN A 485 -4.28 -33.58 51.53
N LYS A 486 -4.67 -32.99 52.68
CA LYS A 486 -5.40 -31.72 52.73
C LYS A 486 -4.53 -30.55 52.24
N GLU A 487 -3.25 -30.52 52.60
CA GLU A 487 -2.30 -29.53 52.10
C GLU A 487 -2.06 -29.64 50.59
N VAL A 488 -1.99 -30.87 50.05
CA VAL A 488 -1.90 -31.07 48.59
C VAL A 488 -3.17 -30.56 47.90
N ASN A 489 -4.34 -30.80 48.47
CA ASN A 489 -5.62 -30.37 47.91
C ASN A 489 -5.77 -28.83 47.92
N THR A 490 -5.31 -28.14 48.98
CA THR A 490 -5.30 -26.67 49.01
C THR A 490 -4.36 -26.09 47.96
N ARG A 491 -3.15 -26.64 47.79
CA ARG A 491 -2.23 -26.22 46.71
C ARG A 491 -2.82 -26.43 45.32
N GLN A 492 -3.44 -27.59 45.07
CA GLN A 492 -4.11 -27.87 43.79
C GLN A 492 -5.29 -26.92 43.54
N TYR A 493 -6.05 -26.56 44.57
CA TYR A 493 -7.14 -25.60 44.45
C TYR A 493 -6.65 -24.20 44.07
N GLU A 494 -5.56 -23.73 44.67
CA GLU A 494 -4.92 -22.46 44.33
C GLU A 494 -4.40 -22.44 42.89
N GLU A 495 -3.79 -23.53 42.42
CA GLU A 495 -3.32 -23.69 41.04
C GLU A 495 -4.48 -23.66 40.03
N ILE A 496 -5.57 -24.39 40.30
CA ILE A 496 -6.79 -24.35 39.47
C ILE A 496 -7.36 -22.93 39.42
N LYS A 497 -7.39 -22.24 40.56
CA LYS A 497 -7.90 -20.86 40.62
C LYS A 497 -7.06 -19.93 39.74
N LEU A 498 -5.73 -20.02 39.82
CA LEU A 498 -4.82 -19.22 39.00
C LEU A 498 -4.98 -19.52 37.50
N LEU A 499 -5.07 -20.79 37.12
CA LEU A 499 -5.29 -21.19 35.73
C LEU A 499 -6.64 -20.70 35.20
N ASN A 500 -7.68 -20.75 36.02
CA ASN A 500 -9.01 -20.26 35.64
C ASN A 500 -9.03 -18.73 35.49
N GLU A 501 -8.30 -17.99 36.34
CA GLU A 501 -8.10 -16.55 36.19
C GLU A 501 -7.39 -16.20 34.87
N LYS A 502 -6.32 -16.94 34.52
CA LYS A 502 -5.61 -16.81 33.23
C LYS A 502 -6.50 -17.14 32.03
N LEU A 503 -7.28 -18.22 32.10
CA LEU A 503 -8.24 -18.59 31.05
C LEU A 503 -9.28 -17.47 30.85
N ASN A 504 -9.77 -16.88 31.93
CA ASN A 504 -10.73 -15.77 31.88
C ASN A 504 -10.10 -14.46 31.37
N SER A 505 -8.81 -14.21 31.58
CA SER A 505 -8.13 -13.07 30.93
C SER A 505 -7.95 -13.28 29.43
N GLU A 506 -7.54 -14.47 29.00
CA GLU A 506 -7.38 -14.78 27.57
C GLU A 506 -8.72 -14.78 26.83
N ALA A 507 -9.79 -15.33 27.43
CA ALA A 507 -11.14 -15.27 26.86
C ALA A 507 -11.64 -13.82 26.69
N ARG A 508 -11.28 -12.91 27.60
CA ARG A 508 -11.59 -11.47 27.46
C ARG A 508 -10.79 -10.82 26.33
N LYS A 509 -9.51 -11.19 26.19
CA LYS A 509 -8.63 -10.69 25.13
C LYS A 509 -9.11 -11.12 23.75
N ILE A 510 -9.50 -12.38 23.57
CA ILE A 510 -10.11 -12.90 22.34
C ILE A 510 -11.36 -12.09 21.97
N LYS A 511 -12.30 -11.91 22.91
CA LYS A 511 -13.51 -11.10 22.66
C LYS A 511 -13.18 -9.63 22.33
N SER A 512 -12.07 -9.09 22.81
CA SER A 512 -11.63 -7.74 22.44
C SER A 512 -11.14 -7.69 20.99
N LEU A 513 -10.29 -8.64 20.61
CA LEU A 513 -9.73 -8.74 19.26
C LEU A 513 -10.82 -9.04 18.22
N GLU A 514 -11.81 -9.86 18.55
CA GLU A 514 -12.97 -10.12 17.68
C GLU A 514 -13.75 -8.83 17.39
N ARG A 515 -14.06 -8.03 18.42
CA ARG A 515 -14.75 -6.74 18.26
C ARG A 515 -13.93 -5.74 17.45
N GLU A 516 -12.62 -5.73 17.62
CA GLU A 516 -11.72 -4.88 16.83
C GLU A 516 -11.67 -5.33 15.36
N GLY A 517 -11.66 -6.65 15.11
CA GLY A 517 -11.78 -7.22 13.78
C GLY A 517 -13.11 -6.85 13.09
N ASP A 518 -14.23 -6.90 13.81
CA ASP A 518 -15.54 -6.47 13.28
C ASP A 518 -15.57 -4.96 12.98
N ARG A 519 -14.95 -4.15 13.86
CA ARG A 519 -14.82 -2.71 13.66
C ARG A 519 -13.99 -2.40 12.41
N LEU A 520 -12.85 -3.05 12.24
CA LEU A 520 -11.97 -2.88 11.08
C LEU A 520 -12.64 -3.35 9.79
N ARG A 521 -13.36 -4.48 9.81
CA ARG A 521 -14.17 -4.93 8.65
C ARG A 521 -15.23 -3.91 8.25
N SER A 522 -15.92 -3.34 9.24
CA SER A 522 -16.93 -2.30 9.00
C SER A 522 -16.30 -1.00 8.49
N GLU A 523 -15.11 -0.64 8.98
CA GLU A 523 -14.35 0.52 8.52
C GLU A 523 -13.85 0.32 7.08
N ILE A 524 -13.36 -0.87 6.73
CA ILE A 524 -12.98 -1.23 5.36
C ILE A 524 -14.19 -1.13 4.43
N ALA A 525 -15.32 -1.74 4.78
CA ALA A 525 -16.54 -1.67 3.96
C ALA A 525 -17.05 -0.22 3.77
N LEU A 526 -16.95 0.61 4.82
CA LEU A 526 -17.29 2.03 4.75
C LEU A 526 -16.31 2.82 3.87
N LEU A 527 -15.00 2.55 3.98
CA LEU A 527 -13.97 3.19 3.18
C LEU A 527 -14.06 2.77 1.70
N GLU A 528 -14.33 1.50 1.42
CA GLU A 528 -14.58 0.98 0.07
C GLU A 528 -15.81 1.60 -0.56
N SER A 529 -16.93 1.72 0.19
CA SER A 529 -18.12 2.42 -0.28
C SER A 529 -17.87 3.91 -0.54
N LYS A 530 -17.12 4.59 0.34
CA LYS A 530 -16.74 6.00 0.14
C LYS A 530 -15.79 6.19 -1.04
N LEU A 531 -14.87 5.25 -1.27
CA LEU A 531 -14.00 5.23 -2.45
C LEU A 531 -14.82 5.02 -3.74
N GLY A 532 -15.81 4.12 -3.73
CA GLY A 532 -16.72 3.90 -4.85
C GLY A 532 -17.64 5.09 -5.16
N HIS A 533 -17.82 6.02 -4.22
CA HIS A 533 -18.67 7.20 -4.36
C HIS A 533 -17.90 8.54 -4.43
N GLY A 534 -16.57 8.53 -4.29
CA GLY A 534 -15.73 9.73 -4.44
C GLY A 534 -15.69 10.68 -3.23
N ASP A 535 -16.23 10.29 -2.07
CA ASP A 535 -16.29 11.11 -0.85
C ASP A 535 -15.00 10.93 -0.01
N TYR A 536 -13.93 11.66 -0.33
CA TYR A 536 -12.68 11.69 0.44
C TYR A 536 -12.27 13.11 0.87
N SER A 537 -11.65 13.23 2.05
CA SER A 537 -11.09 14.51 2.54
C SER A 537 -9.60 14.60 2.23
N ALA A 538 -9.18 15.63 1.48
CA ALA A 538 -7.82 15.80 0.98
C ALA A 538 -6.74 16.05 2.06
N ALA A 539 -7.16 16.37 3.30
CA ALA A 539 -6.26 16.69 4.41
C ALA A 539 -5.73 15.47 5.17
N ASN A 540 -6.53 14.39 5.27
CA ASN A 540 -6.16 13.14 5.97
C ASN A 540 -5.95 11.95 5.02
N THR A 541 -6.43 12.07 3.78
CA THR A 541 -6.28 11.07 2.72
C THR A 541 -5.59 11.74 1.55
N LYS A 542 -4.35 11.34 1.23
CA LYS A 542 -3.66 11.83 0.03
C LYS A 542 -4.27 11.16 -1.20
N VAL A 543 -5.27 11.80 -1.77
CA VAL A 543 -5.75 11.47 -3.11
C VAL A 543 -4.96 12.31 -4.11
N LEU A 544 -4.24 11.63 -5.00
CA LEU A 544 -3.42 12.27 -6.02
C LEU A 544 -4.33 12.75 -7.17
N ARG A 545 -4.57 14.07 -7.23
CA ARG A 545 -4.88 14.75 -8.50
C ARG A 545 -3.56 15.04 -9.21
N MET A 546 -3.43 14.55 -10.44
CA MET A 546 -2.30 14.90 -11.31
C MET A 546 -2.47 16.34 -11.80
N VAL A 547 -1.93 17.29 -11.02
CA VAL A 547 -1.36 18.52 -11.58
C VAL A 547 0.14 18.31 -11.62
N ASN A 548 0.73 18.41 -12.81
CA ASN A 548 2.16 18.27 -13.04
C ASN A 548 2.91 19.44 -12.37
N THR A 549 3.66 19.19 -11.30
CA THR A 549 4.78 20.04 -10.89
C THR A 549 6.08 19.40 -11.38
N LEU A 550 6.55 19.91 -12.51
CA LEU A 550 7.84 19.66 -13.17
C LEU A 550 9.09 20.02 -12.33
N ALA A 551 8.98 20.17 -11.00
CA ALA A 551 10.10 20.64 -10.18
C ALA A 551 10.96 19.50 -9.59
N VAL A 552 10.40 18.31 -9.36
CA VAL A 552 11.09 17.26 -8.58
C VAL A 552 12.17 16.53 -9.39
N ASP A 553 12.07 16.47 -10.71
CA ASP A 553 13.10 15.83 -11.55
C ASP A 553 14.40 16.66 -11.66
N ASN A 554 14.33 17.97 -11.44
CA ASN A 554 15.54 18.82 -11.42
C ASN A 554 16.25 18.71 -10.07
N ASP A 555 15.49 18.69 -8.97
CA ASP A 555 16.03 18.51 -7.61
C ASP A 555 16.58 17.09 -7.39
N ALA A 556 15.92 16.07 -7.93
CA ALA A 556 16.41 14.69 -7.87
C ALA A 556 17.68 14.50 -8.70
N LYS A 557 17.78 15.12 -9.89
CA LYS A 557 19.01 15.11 -10.69
C LYS A 557 20.13 15.89 -10.01
N GLN A 558 19.86 17.08 -9.46
CA GLN A 558 20.85 17.86 -8.71
C GLN A 558 21.30 17.15 -7.43
N THR A 559 20.40 16.45 -6.73
CA THR A 559 20.75 15.67 -5.54
C THR A 559 21.57 14.43 -5.90
N ILE A 560 21.24 13.74 -6.99
CA ILE A 560 22.03 12.60 -7.49
C ILE A 560 23.42 13.08 -7.95
N GLU A 561 23.52 14.25 -8.56
CA GLU A 561 24.78 14.83 -9.03
C GLU A 561 25.63 15.38 -7.88
N ALA A 562 25.01 15.99 -6.86
CA ALA A 562 25.65 16.35 -5.59
C ALA A 562 26.17 15.12 -4.83
N LEU A 563 25.37 14.05 -4.76
CA LEU A 563 25.80 12.79 -4.13
C LEU A 563 26.93 12.12 -4.91
N ARG A 564 26.93 12.19 -6.25
CA ARG A 564 28.03 11.68 -7.09
C ARG A 564 29.32 12.47 -6.91
N THR A 565 29.24 13.80 -6.80
CA THR A 565 30.41 14.65 -6.55
C THR A 565 30.97 14.47 -5.13
N GLU A 566 30.11 14.27 -4.12
CA GLU A 566 30.56 13.91 -2.77
C GLU A 566 31.17 12.50 -2.70
N LEU A 567 30.61 11.53 -3.43
CA LEU A 567 31.20 10.18 -3.54
C LEU A 567 32.57 10.22 -4.22
N GLN A 568 32.73 11.05 -5.24
CA GLN A 568 34.00 11.24 -5.93
C GLN A 568 35.03 11.93 -5.02
N LYS A 569 34.62 12.97 -4.29
CA LYS A 569 35.47 13.70 -3.35
C LYS A 569 35.87 12.85 -2.13
N THR A 570 35.01 11.93 -1.69
CA THR A 570 35.33 10.97 -0.63
C THR A 570 36.24 9.86 -1.13
N LYS A 571 36.09 9.40 -2.37
CA LYS A 571 37.06 8.51 -3.03
C LYS A 571 38.44 9.16 -3.16
N GLU A 572 38.51 10.41 -3.60
CA GLU A 572 39.78 11.16 -3.70
C GLU A 572 40.43 11.39 -2.33
N LYS A 573 39.63 11.66 -1.28
CA LYS A 573 40.15 11.74 0.10
C LYS A 573 40.62 10.39 0.64
N LEU A 574 39.93 9.30 0.31
CA LEU A 574 40.36 7.95 0.70
C LEU A 574 41.67 7.58 0.00
N GLN A 575 41.81 7.94 -1.28
CA GLN A 575 43.02 7.76 -2.06
C GLN A 575 44.17 8.62 -1.53
N ALA A 576 43.91 9.88 -1.13
CA ALA A 576 44.89 10.74 -0.46
C ALA A 576 45.31 10.19 0.92
N VAL A 577 44.40 9.55 1.66
CA VAL A 577 44.70 8.88 2.93
C VAL A 577 45.51 7.60 2.71
N GLU A 578 45.23 6.85 1.64
CA GLU A 578 46.04 5.69 1.23
C GLU A 578 47.43 6.12 0.72
N GLU A 579 47.55 7.25 0.02
CA GLU A 579 48.83 7.84 -0.37
C GLU A 579 49.62 8.36 0.84
N LEU A 580 48.96 8.98 1.83
CA LEU A 580 49.58 9.37 3.10
C LEU A 580 50.02 8.16 3.95
N LYS A 581 49.26 7.05 3.89
CA LYS A 581 49.62 5.77 4.52
C LYS A 581 50.77 5.06 3.79
N SER A 582 50.90 5.29 2.49
CA SER A 582 52.01 4.78 1.67
C SER A 582 53.27 5.65 1.78
N GLN A 583 53.13 6.93 2.16
CA GLN A 583 54.21 7.86 2.47
C GLN A 583 54.69 7.78 3.92
N SER A 584 53.93 7.17 4.83
CA SER A 584 54.45 6.73 6.13
C SER A 584 55.18 5.40 5.96
N GLY A 585 56.41 5.47 5.44
CA GLY A 585 57.32 4.34 5.40
C GLY A 585 57.56 3.74 6.80
N PRO A 586 58.00 2.47 6.88
CA PRO A 586 58.27 1.80 8.14
C PRO A 586 59.56 2.37 8.75
N CYS A 587 59.42 3.37 9.63
CA CYS A 587 60.52 3.82 10.47
C CYS A 587 60.13 3.74 11.95
N CYS A 588 60.96 2.98 12.64
CA CYS A 588 60.87 2.57 14.03
C CYS A 588 61.22 3.72 15.00
N TYR A 589 60.60 3.66 16.19
CA TYR A 589 61.18 3.81 17.54
C TYR A 589 60.39 4.75 18.44
N LYS A 590 59.82 4.13 19.48
CA LYS A 590 59.51 4.66 20.83
C LYS A 590 58.90 6.06 20.91
N PHE A 591 57.60 6.10 21.17
CA PHE A 591 57.07 7.00 22.20
C PHE A 591 55.83 6.39 22.87
N SER A 592 56.06 5.69 23.98
CA SER A 592 55.00 5.45 24.97
C SER A 592 54.60 6.81 25.51
N LEU A 593 53.37 7.26 25.23
CA LEU A 593 52.55 8.20 26.04
C LEU A 593 51.42 8.79 25.17
N ARG A 594 50.36 8.01 24.91
CA ARG A 594 48.96 8.51 24.96
C ARG A 594 48.00 7.33 24.85
N GLY A 595 47.35 7.03 25.97
CA GLY A 595 46.39 5.95 26.08
C GLY A 595 45.07 6.23 25.35
N ASP A 596 44.47 5.10 24.96
CA ASP A 596 43.04 4.79 25.06
C ASP A 596 42.05 5.35 24.02
N ALA A 597 42.45 6.24 23.12
CA ALA A 597 41.56 6.66 22.03
C ALA A 597 41.70 5.80 20.75
N GLY A 598 42.90 5.30 20.44
CA GLY A 598 43.17 4.57 19.18
C GLY A 598 42.65 3.13 19.19
N THR A 599 42.84 2.40 20.29
CA THR A 599 42.41 1.00 20.42
C THR A 599 40.89 0.84 20.43
N LEU A 600 40.18 1.84 20.95
CA LEU A 600 38.72 1.86 21.03
C LEU A 600 38.09 2.20 19.66
N VAL A 601 38.75 3.08 18.89
CA VAL A 601 38.36 3.39 17.51
C VAL A 601 38.64 2.22 16.57
N ASP A 602 39.78 1.54 16.69
CA ASP A 602 40.08 0.34 15.88
C ASP A 602 39.17 -0.85 16.24
N SER A 603 38.85 -1.04 17.52
CA SER A 603 37.87 -2.04 17.96
C SER A 603 36.46 -1.73 17.44
N TYR A 604 36.05 -0.46 17.48
CA TYR A 604 34.76 0.00 16.96
C TYR A 604 34.64 -0.12 15.44
N ILE A 605 35.70 0.24 14.70
CA ILE A 605 35.75 0.10 13.25
C ILE A 605 35.76 -1.39 12.85
N SER A 606 36.56 -2.21 13.54
CA SER A 606 36.60 -3.67 13.32
C SER A 606 35.25 -4.34 13.63
N GLY A 607 34.59 -3.92 14.71
CA GLY A 607 33.22 -4.36 15.05
C GLY A 607 32.20 -3.99 13.96
N LYS A 608 32.25 -2.77 13.43
CA LYS A 608 31.41 -2.34 12.30
C LYS A 608 31.70 -3.10 11.01
N ILE A 609 32.96 -3.37 10.68
CA ILE A 609 33.32 -4.15 9.50
C ILE A 609 32.79 -5.58 9.62
N THR A 610 32.86 -6.17 10.81
CA THR A 610 32.35 -7.53 11.07
C THR A 610 30.82 -7.56 10.96
N GLN A 611 30.14 -6.55 11.53
CA GLN A 611 28.71 -6.38 11.41
C GLN A 611 28.25 -6.18 9.96
N LEU A 612 28.97 -5.39 9.16
CA LEU A 612 28.67 -5.18 7.75
C LEU A 612 28.93 -6.43 6.91
N LYS A 613 29.98 -7.21 7.20
CA LYS A 613 30.22 -8.51 6.56
C LYS A 613 29.11 -9.52 6.86
N GLU A 614 28.63 -9.55 8.10
CA GLU A 614 27.48 -10.38 8.48
C GLU A 614 26.20 -9.92 7.78
N GLN A 615 25.98 -8.61 7.66
CA GLN A 615 24.88 -8.07 6.86
C GLN A 615 24.99 -8.45 5.37
N ILE A 616 26.17 -8.35 4.76
CA ILE A 616 26.39 -8.79 3.37
C ILE A 616 26.09 -10.29 3.23
N ALA A 617 26.63 -11.13 4.12
CA ALA A 617 26.37 -12.57 4.08
C ALA A 617 24.89 -12.93 4.25
N THR A 618 24.15 -12.20 5.10
CA THR A 618 22.70 -12.40 5.26
C THR A 618 21.92 -11.94 4.02
N LEU A 619 22.34 -10.86 3.36
CA LEU A 619 21.76 -10.37 2.12
C LEU A 619 22.04 -11.31 0.94
N GLU A 620 23.27 -11.79 0.77
CA GLU A 620 23.65 -12.78 -0.24
C GLU A 620 22.86 -14.09 -0.05
N LYS A 621 22.73 -14.58 1.19
CA LYS A 621 21.88 -15.75 1.50
C LYS A 621 20.39 -15.49 1.23
N ARG A 622 19.94 -14.24 1.31
CA ARG A 622 18.57 -13.86 0.95
C ARG A 622 18.39 -13.81 -0.56
N GLU A 623 19.37 -13.28 -1.30
CA GLU A 623 19.39 -13.27 -2.76
C GLU A 623 19.37 -14.70 -3.32
N GLU A 624 20.18 -15.60 -2.78
CA GLU A 624 20.21 -17.01 -3.21
C GLU A 624 18.87 -17.71 -2.94
N ARG A 625 18.22 -17.38 -1.82
CA ARG A 625 16.84 -17.83 -1.55
C ARG A 625 15.83 -17.25 -2.55
N TYR A 626 16.00 -16.00 -2.99
CA TYR A 626 15.13 -15.44 -4.02
C TYR A 626 15.37 -16.07 -5.39
N LYS A 627 16.62 -16.34 -5.78
CA LYS A 627 16.95 -17.05 -7.03
C LYS A 627 16.33 -18.44 -7.07
N THR A 628 16.44 -19.19 -5.97
CA THR A 628 15.85 -20.54 -5.86
C THR A 628 14.32 -20.51 -5.90
N VAL A 629 13.68 -19.60 -5.17
CA VAL A 629 12.21 -19.43 -5.23
C VAL A 629 11.77 -19.01 -6.63
N PHE A 630 12.50 -18.10 -7.29
CA PHE A 630 12.19 -17.69 -8.65
C PHE A 630 12.32 -18.85 -9.64
N ALA A 631 13.39 -19.64 -9.55
CA ALA A 631 13.61 -20.83 -10.37
C ALA A 631 12.49 -21.88 -10.20
N ASP A 632 12.01 -22.08 -8.97
CA ASP A 632 10.88 -22.96 -8.69
C ASP A 632 9.57 -22.42 -9.30
N ARG A 633 9.28 -21.13 -9.09
CA ARG A 633 8.06 -20.49 -9.64
C ARG A 633 8.03 -20.47 -11.16
N ILE A 634 9.15 -20.15 -11.82
CA ILE A 634 9.20 -20.14 -13.28
C ILE A 634 9.10 -21.57 -13.85
N SER A 635 9.62 -22.58 -13.14
CA SER A 635 9.45 -23.99 -13.51
C SER A 635 7.98 -24.42 -13.47
N VAL A 636 7.25 -24.05 -12.40
CA VAL A 636 5.81 -24.30 -12.28
C VAL A 636 5.04 -23.61 -13.40
N PHE A 637 5.37 -22.34 -13.69
CA PHE A 637 4.74 -21.59 -14.78
C PHE A 637 4.99 -22.25 -16.15
N ARG A 638 6.23 -22.61 -16.47
CA ARG A 638 6.58 -23.28 -17.74
C ARG A 638 5.87 -24.63 -17.87
N ARG A 639 5.73 -25.39 -16.78
CA ARG A 639 4.98 -26.64 -16.77
C ARG A 639 3.49 -26.41 -17.05
N ALA A 640 2.87 -25.44 -16.38
CA ALA A 640 1.48 -25.07 -16.62
C ALA A 640 1.25 -24.62 -18.07
N CYS A 641 2.14 -23.80 -18.64
CA CYS A 641 2.06 -23.40 -20.05
C CYS A 641 2.14 -24.60 -21.00
N CYS A 642 3.02 -25.57 -20.70
CA CYS A 642 3.16 -26.79 -21.49
C CYS A 642 1.90 -27.66 -21.43
N GLU A 643 1.28 -27.80 -20.26
CA GLU A 643 0.06 -28.60 -20.07
C GLU A 643 -1.19 -27.93 -20.67
N LEU A 644 -1.30 -26.60 -20.56
CA LEU A 644 -2.48 -25.86 -21.03
C LEU A 644 -2.44 -25.54 -22.53
N PHE A 645 -1.28 -25.11 -23.03
CA PHE A 645 -1.15 -24.60 -24.40
C PHE A 645 -0.37 -25.55 -25.32
N GLY A 646 0.22 -26.63 -24.78
CA GLY A 646 0.93 -27.62 -25.56
C GLY A 646 2.30 -27.18 -26.06
N PHE A 647 2.92 -26.17 -25.44
CA PHE A 647 4.26 -25.71 -25.79
C PHE A 647 5.21 -25.70 -24.58
N LYS A 648 6.35 -26.35 -24.73
CA LYS A 648 7.49 -26.26 -23.82
C LYS A 648 8.30 -25.02 -24.17
N ILE A 649 8.40 -24.09 -23.21
CA ILE A 649 9.08 -22.80 -23.40
C ILE A 649 10.45 -22.83 -22.70
N VAL A 650 11.51 -22.58 -23.46
CA VAL A 650 12.89 -22.42 -22.98
C VAL A 650 13.35 -20.99 -23.27
N MET A 651 14.12 -20.41 -22.34
CA MET A 651 14.63 -19.04 -22.45
C MET A 651 16.14 -19.08 -22.35
N ASP A 652 16.81 -18.54 -23.36
CA ASP A 652 18.27 -18.50 -23.46
C ASP A 652 18.72 -17.05 -23.70
N GLU A 653 19.74 -16.60 -22.99
CA GLU A 653 20.38 -15.32 -23.24
C GLU A 653 21.42 -15.49 -24.35
N HIS A 654 21.25 -14.75 -25.44
CA HIS A 654 22.21 -14.73 -26.54
C HIS A 654 22.72 -13.31 -26.77
N GLN A 655 23.95 -13.22 -27.27
CA GLN A 655 24.54 -11.97 -27.68
C GLN A 655 24.60 -11.95 -29.21
N ARG A 656 23.99 -10.94 -29.83
CA ARG A 656 24.12 -10.74 -31.29
C ARG A 656 25.58 -10.41 -31.62
N SER A 657 25.97 -10.59 -32.88
CA SER A 657 27.32 -10.28 -33.39
C SER A 657 27.74 -8.81 -33.22
N ASN A 658 26.81 -7.92 -32.87
CA ASN A 658 27.01 -6.51 -32.56
C ASN A 658 27.17 -6.21 -31.05
N GLY A 659 27.23 -7.24 -30.19
CA GLY A 659 27.46 -7.10 -28.75
C GLY A 659 26.22 -6.78 -27.91
N ILE A 660 25.03 -6.64 -28.52
CA ILE A 660 23.78 -6.35 -27.82
C ILE A 660 23.21 -7.64 -27.20
N PRO A 661 22.89 -7.67 -25.89
CA PRO A 661 22.25 -8.83 -25.27
C PRO A 661 20.78 -8.90 -25.69
N VAL A 662 20.35 -10.06 -26.20
CA VAL A 662 18.97 -10.30 -26.63
C VAL A 662 18.47 -11.62 -26.04
N THR A 663 17.21 -11.63 -25.61
CA THR A 663 16.59 -12.83 -25.04
C THR A 663 15.96 -13.65 -26.14
N ARG A 664 16.32 -14.93 -26.24
CA ARG A 664 15.71 -15.87 -27.19
C ARG A 664 14.78 -16.83 -26.46
N PHE A 665 13.61 -17.03 -27.05
CA PHE A 665 12.63 -17.99 -26.60
C PHE A 665 12.51 -19.13 -27.60
N THR A 666 12.67 -20.35 -27.12
CA THR A 666 12.49 -21.57 -27.90
C THR A 666 11.20 -22.24 -27.47
N LEU A 667 10.26 -22.40 -28.41
CA LEU A 667 8.98 -23.05 -28.22
C LEU A 667 8.99 -24.41 -28.94
N GLN A 668 8.83 -25.49 -28.17
CA GLN A 668 8.70 -26.84 -28.71
C GLN A 668 7.28 -27.35 -28.45
N SER A 669 6.58 -27.80 -29.49
CA SER A 669 5.24 -28.36 -29.33
C SER A 669 5.32 -29.72 -28.62
N ILE A 670 4.35 -30.04 -27.75
CA ILE A 670 4.20 -31.39 -27.18
C ILE A 670 3.87 -32.45 -28.25
N TYR A 671 3.37 -32.00 -29.40
CA TYR A 671 3.04 -32.83 -30.54
C TYR A 671 4.17 -32.94 -31.56
N ALA A 672 5.32 -32.33 -31.30
CA ALA A 672 6.49 -32.38 -32.17
C ALA A 672 6.91 -33.84 -32.43
N GLN A 673 7.24 -34.16 -33.69
CA GLN A 673 7.68 -35.49 -34.10
C GLN A 673 9.19 -35.67 -33.99
N SER A 674 9.94 -34.57 -34.01
CA SER A 674 11.40 -34.54 -33.85
C SER A 674 11.84 -33.38 -32.97
N ASP A 675 13.05 -33.47 -32.40
CA ASP A 675 13.63 -32.39 -31.59
C ASP A 675 13.99 -31.13 -32.41
N ASP A 676 13.96 -31.25 -33.74
CA ASP A 676 14.23 -30.16 -34.67
C ASP A 676 12.97 -29.30 -34.94
N GLU A 677 11.77 -29.76 -34.54
CA GLU A 677 10.50 -29.02 -34.65
C GLU A 677 10.34 -28.00 -33.51
N LYS A 678 11.26 -27.04 -33.48
CA LYS A 678 11.29 -25.94 -32.52
C LYS A 678 11.06 -24.61 -33.23
N LEU A 679 10.28 -23.75 -32.61
CA LEU A 679 10.10 -22.37 -33.03
C LEU A 679 11.02 -21.49 -32.19
N GLU A 680 11.75 -20.58 -32.82
CA GLU A 680 12.68 -19.71 -32.12
C GLU A 680 12.24 -18.25 -32.32
N PHE A 681 12.13 -17.52 -31.21
CA PHE A 681 11.73 -16.13 -31.18
C PHE A 681 12.80 -15.30 -30.49
N GLU A 682 13.03 -14.10 -30.99
CA GLU A 682 13.92 -13.13 -30.38
C GLU A 682 13.07 -12.00 -29.79
N TYR A 683 13.36 -11.63 -28.54
CA TYR A 683 12.66 -10.59 -27.80
C TYR A 683 13.57 -9.40 -27.55
N GLU A 684 13.17 -8.24 -28.07
CA GLU A 684 13.89 -6.98 -27.95
C GLU A 684 12.91 -5.86 -27.54
N SER A 685 13.03 -5.40 -26.29
CA SER A 685 12.34 -4.19 -25.79
C SER A 685 10.84 -4.09 -26.13
N GLY A 686 10.11 -5.20 -26.01
CA GLY A 686 8.67 -5.26 -26.28
C GLY A 686 8.29 -5.83 -27.65
N ASN A 687 9.25 -6.00 -28.57
CA ASN A 687 9.03 -6.60 -29.88
C ASN A 687 9.51 -8.05 -29.89
N THR A 688 8.67 -8.96 -30.39
CA THR A 688 9.00 -10.39 -30.55
C THR A 688 9.07 -10.73 -32.03
N THR A 689 10.24 -11.14 -32.52
CA THR A 689 10.46 -11.51 -33.93
C THR A 689 10.71 -13.01 -34.04
N ILE A 690 10.08 -13.67 -35.01
CA ILE A 690 10.34 -15.08 -35.29
C ILE A 690 11.64 -15.23 -36.07
N LEU A 691 12.50 -16.15 -35.65
CA LEU A 691 13.75 -16.48 -36.32
C LEU A 691 13.52 -17.58 -37.35
N ALA A 692 14.16 -17.44 -38.52
CA ALA A 692 14.17 -18.48 -39.53
C ALA A 692 15.13 -19.61 -39.10
N ASN A 693 14.59 -20.82 -39.04
CA ASN A 693 15.29 -22.07 -38.80
C ASN A 693 14.76 -23.15 -39.75
N ASP A 694 15.32 -24.35 -39.71
CA ASP A 694 14.97 -25.41 -40.66
C ASP A 694 13.48 -25.77 -40.62
N TYR A 695 12.85 -25.72 -39.42
CA TYR A 695 11.43 -25.99 -39.25
C TYR A 695 10.53 -24.88 -39.79
N THR A 696 10.81 -23.61 -39.47
CA THR A 696 10.05 -22.46 -39.97
C THR A 696 10.26 -22.19 -41.46
N SER A 697 11.35 -22.73 -42.04
CA SER A 697 11.62 -22.68 -43.48
C SER A 697 10.84 -23.72 -44.28
N GLN A 698 10.19 -24.69 -43.63
CA GLN A 698 9.32 -25.64 -44.32
C GLN A 698 8.14 -24.91 -44.99
N PRO A 699 7.72 -25.30 -46.21
CA PRO A 699 6.70 -24.59 -46.97
C PRO A 699 5.39 -24.39 -46.21
N GLU A 700 4.97 -25.40 -45.46
CA GLU A 700 3.71 -25.41 -44.69
C GLU A 700 3.76 -24.41 -43.53
N ILE A 701 4.85 -24.43 -42.76
CA ILE A 701 5.03 -23.55 -41.60
C ILE A 701 5.35 -22.12 -42.04
N SER A 702 6.19 -21.95 -43.06
CA SER A 702 6.53 -20.66 -43.65
C SER A 702 5.28 -19.92 -44.14
N ARG A 703 4.35 -20.63 -44.80
CA ARG A 703 3.05 -20.09 -45.21
C ARG A 703 2.21 -19.64 -44.01
N GLN A 704 2.23 -20.39 -42.92
CA GLN A 704 1.52 -20.00 -41.69
C GLN A 704 2.15 -18.79 -41.03
N VAL A 705 3.48 -18.71 -40.98
CA VAL A 705 4.20 -17.54 -40.47
C VAL A 705 3.86 -16.28 -41.28
N GLU A 706 3.81 -16.38 -42.61
CA GLU A 706 3.41 -15.29 -43.50
C GLU A 706 1.98 -14.79 -43.19
N ILE A 707 1.04 -15.71 -42.98
CA ILE A 707 -0.36 -15.38 -42.75
C ILE A 707 -0.59 -14.85 -41.33
N PHE A 708 -0.19 -15.62 -40.31
CA PHE A 708 -0.53 -15.32 -38.92
C PHE A 708 0.41 -14.30 -38.29
N ILE A 709 1.71 -14.36 -38.57
CA ILE A 709 2.70 -13.45 -37.98
C ILE A 709 2.86 -12.19 -38.84
N ARG A 710 3.08 -12.29 -40.16
CA ARG A 710 3.34 -11.09 -40.98
C ARG A 710 2.06 -10.32 -41.35
N LYS A 711 0.99 -11.00 -41.77
CA LYS A 711 -0.26 -10.33 -42.17
C LYS A 711 -1.17 -9.99 -40.99
N MET A 712 -1.32 -10.90 -40.03
CA MET A 712 -2.25 -10.72 -38.90
C MET A 712 -1.57 -10.25 -37.61
N ASN A 713 -0.23 -10.17 -37.58
CA ASN A 713 0.55 -9.74 -36.42
C ASN A 713 0.16 -10.44 -35.11
N SER A 714 -0.13 -11.75 -35.19
CA SER A 714 -0.66 -12.54 -34.06
C SER A 714 0.08 -13.86 -33.90
N ILE A 715 1.03 -13.86 -32.95
CA ILE A 715 1.72 -15.08 -32.50
C ILE A 715 0.74 -16.06 -31.84
N PRO A 716 -0.23 -15.65 -31.00
CA PRO A 716 -1.20 -16.59 -30.42
C PRO A 716 -2.08 -17.30 -31.46
N ALA A 717 -2.46 -16.60 -32.55
CA ALA A 717 -3.22 -17.23 -33.63
C ALA A 717 -2.37 -18.25 -34.39
N PHE A 718 -1.09 -17.93 -34.63
CA PHE A 718 -0.13 -18.84 -35.23
C PHE A 718 0.06 -20.11 -34.39
N THR A 719 0.35 -19.96 -33.09
CA THR A 719 0.62 -21.11 -32.21
C THR A 719 -0.64 -21.95 -31.97
N ALA A 720 -1.82 -21.35 -31.87
CA ALA A 720 -3.08 -22.09 -31.77
C ALA A 720 -3.36 -22.93 -33.03
N ASN A 721 -3.20 -22.35 -34.22
CA ASN A 721 -3.36 -23.08 -35.47
C ASN A 721 -2.34 -24.23 -35.58
N LEU A 722 -1.08 -23.96 -35.26
CA LEU A 722 -0.02 -24.95 -35.27
C LEU A 722 -0.29 -26.11 -34.30
N THR A 723 -0.82 -25.82 -33.10
CA THR A 723 -1.20 -26.86 -32.13
C THR A 723 -2.31 -27.75 -32.67
N VAL A 724 -3.36 -27.18 -33.26
CA VAL A 724 -4.48 -27.95 -33.85
C VAL A 724 -3.97 -28.82 -35.00
N GLU A 725 -3.15 -28.27 -35.88
CA GLU A 725 -2.62 -29.02 -37.02
C GLU A 725 -1.65 -30.12 -36.59
N SER A 726 -0.74 -29.84 -35.65
CA SER A 726 0.19 -30.83 -35.11
C SER A 726 -0.54 -31.92 -34.34
N PHE A 727 -1.60 -31.57 -33.59
CA PHE A 727 -2.49 -32.53 -32.96
C PHE A 727 -3.15 -33.42 -34.01
N ASN A 728 -3.81 -32.84 -35.03
CA ASN A 728 -4.48 -33.60 -36.09
C ASN A 728 -3.52 -34.52 -36.84
N ARG A 729 -2.30 -34.07 -37.16
CA ARG A 729 -1.27 -34.92 -37.78
C ARG A 729 -0.90 -36.10 -36.89
N ARG A 730 -0.89 -35.93 -35.57
CA ARG A 730 -0.58 -36.99 -34.61
C ARG A 730 -1.75 -37.94 -34.34
N THR A 731 -3.00 -37.49 -34.42
CA THR A 731 -4.19 -38.34 -34.25
C THR A 731 -4.60 -39.07 -35.53
N LEU A 732 -4.21 -38.57 -36.71
CA LEU A 732 -4.51 -39.18 -38.01
C LEU A 732 -3.38 -40.10 -38.53
N SER A 733 -2.19 -40.04 -37.93
CA SER A 733 -1.11 -41.02 -38.12
C SER A 733 -1.24 -42.15 -37.11
#